data_AF-A0A0H4X6P3-F1
#
_entry.id   AF-A0A0H4X6P3-F1
#
_cell.length_a   1.000
_cell.length_b   1.000
_cell.length_c   1.000
_cell.angle_alpha   90.00
_cell.angle_beta   90.00
_cell.angle_gamma   90.00
#
_symmetry.space_group_name_H-M   'P 1'
#
loop_
_entity.id
_entity.type
_entity.pdbx_description
1 polymer ?
#
loop_
_entity_poly.entity_id
_entity_poly.type
_entity_poly.pdbx_seq_one_letter_code
_entity_poly.pdbx_strand_id
1 'polypeptide(L)'
;MCLPALVLLLALPWRAHADSALRVAGASASNEVKLRTASEDFRHVLRVDLLAAPSVDGGVDGGVDGELPGGVTVLVDPLQSQDGVQVPLQAVVKEAAGGGATAPISTRSPIHVELSGRLPAPGDYTGHVVLVHSGGRETTALIVTRVQAVPAVQFVATSPAVTSAGWGWNSIDATVRLPFKETAGVSGVVSAPQLMQLQRKAPDMDSALIQPRFQSVHFALEGGRPDGGNLEVTSLDGGIPVSAHGSGALLVSLRGLEGPGEYTGTVRLAVRSGMPVEQPFILWVSSPWLWGALLIAAGAVSSFGVRLYSQRIRPRALRLQRALELHRRLQLLVNGQVGRAREVGQVMVGQVDALVSEIRRPVRGIGVGDDALAAFEPRLRLYGAWCDASRKWEVLPAELRPEQASQLLVEVEGALRSEEPAAEQLDALLVKVRELDVDGLARAGLEAQLQEIDRQARTLMEHHGEDSLGFRLKYELLSLLATVNKALAQGALDAARKQLEIARRSYFDILCEELSAALASRTPPRGFTEEEWETLTHQVNTQLEKARERASTNVDDAVRMYQSAHAAYVKQLIQELRGAVEDARQVSGSEAQTQALQDVETRLQEAMVLLVEQSSHEAAVKYGEARIRFVAVSQSQRTARSFHLESLGSDEGDAAPTGPSVPPPSAPSGGSLPALPDAPAGGLAAGLGDFDGMPLPSPRHLWLVELGVLALLTTVAVALGLQLLNVFSPTWGGFGAGMTAFLWGFGLHQVGNATFEGITGLLTRVERPGAPPPAA
;
A
#
# COMPACT_ATOMS: atom_id res chain seq x y z
N MET A 1 30.52 -144.44 9.64
CA MET A 1 29.97 -145.67 10.25
C MET A 1 29.56 -145.36 11.68
N CYS A 2 28.40 -145.86 12.12
CA CYS A 2 27.80 -145.81 13.47
C CYS A 2 27.10 -144.51 13.92
N LEU A 3 25.84 -144.38 13.44
CA LEU A 3 24.57 -144.28 14.19
C LEU A 3 24.35 -143.29 15.38
N PRO A 4 23.08 -142.89 15.63
CA PRO A 4 22.64 -141.59 16.11
C PRO A 4 22.12 -141.60 17.56
N ALA A 5 22.21 -140.47 18.26
CA ALA A 5 21.37 -140.12 19.41
C ALA A 5 21.74 -138.72 19.95
N LEU A 6 21.17 -137.63 19.42
CA LEU A 6 20.94 -136.40 20.20
C LEU A 6 20.06 -135.34 19.47
N VAL A 7 19.03 -135.75 18.72
CA VAL A 7 18.09 -134.84 18.05
C VAL A 7 16.86 -134.55 18.94
N LEU A 8 17.04 -134.43 20.27
CA LEU A 8 15.92 -134.23 21.21
C LEU A 8 16.16 -133.19 22.32
N LEU A 9 17.01 -132.17 22.07
CA LEU A 9 17.32 -131.12 23.04
C LEU A 9 17.19 -129.67 22.50
N LEU A 10 16.48 -129.46 21.38
CA LEU A 10 16.34 -128.14 20.72
C LEU A 10 14.89 -127.64 20.56
N ALA A 11 14.00 -127.98 21.50
CA ALA A 11 12.66 -127.37 21.58
C ALA A 11 12.15 -127.33 23.04
N LEU A 12 12.63 -126.36 23.82
CA LEU A 12 12.00 -125.93 25.07
C LEU A 12 11.83 -124.41 24.99
N PRO A 13 10.59 -123.88 25.00
CA PRO A 13 10.40 -122.45 25.16
C PRO A 13 10.80 -122.08 26.59
N TRP A 14 11.85 -121.28 26.73
CA TRP A 14 12.12 -120.57 27.97
C TRP A 14 10.93 -119.63 28.24
N ARG A 15 10.01 -120.05 29.11
CA ARG A 15 9.02 -119.15 29.70
C ARG A 15 9.75 -118.22 30.67
N ALA A 16 10.34 -117.15 30.14
CA ALA A 16 10.67 -115.99 30.95
C ALA A 16 9.34 -115.47 31.52
N HIS A 17 9.17 -115.54 32.85
CA HIS A 17 8.09 -114.82 33.50
C HIS A 17 8.35 -113.34 33.25
N ALA A 18 7.42 -112.67 32.56
CA ALA A 18 7.46 -111.22 32.40
C ALA A 18 7.08 -110.60 33.74
N ASP A 19 8.09 -110.27 34.54
CA ASP A 19 7.87 -109.62 35.83
C ASP A 19 7.32 -108.21 35.61
N SER A 20 6.37 -107.83 36.48
CA SER A 20 5.81 -106.49 36.53
C SER A 20 6.91 -105.47 36.84
N ALA A 21 7.12 -104.52 35.93
CA ALA A 21 8.13 -103.47 36.09
C ALA A 21 7.50 -102.18 36.63
N LEU A 22 8.19 -101.46 37.49
CA LEU A 22 7.80 -100.11 37.93
C LEU A 22 8.53 -99.08 37.08
N ARG A 23 7.97 -97.87 36.99
CA ARG A 23 8.66 -96.77 36.31
C ARG A 23 8.34 -95.46 37.01
N VAL A 24 9.39 -94.68 37.28
CA VAL A 24 9.22 -93.30 37.69
C VAL A 24 8.83 -92.46 36.47
N ALA A 25 7.68 -91.80 36.52
CA ALA A 25 7.21 -90.90 35.50
C ALA A 25 8.23 -89.77 35.28
N GLY A 26 8.53 -89.47 34.02
CA GLY A 26 9.57 -88.50 33.65
C GLY A 26 10.98 -89.06 33.59
N ALA A 27 11.18 -90.36 33.86
CA ALA A 27 12.46 -91.02 33.60
C ALA A 27 12.73 -91.13 32.08
N SER A 28 13.94 -90.73 31.68
CA SER A 28 14.45 -90.81 30.31
C SER A 28 14.52 -92.26 29.80
N ALA A 29 14.88 -92.45 28.52
CA ALA A 29 15.17 -93.77 27.97
C ALA A 29 16.36 -94.48 28.66
N SER A 30 17.23 -93.73 29.36
CA SER A 30 18.31 -94.25 30.20
C SER A 30 17.91 -94.47 31.67
N ASN A 31 16.61 -94.36 31.98
CA ASN A 31 16.07 -94.43 33.35
C ASN A 31 16.66 -93.36 34.30
N GLU A 32 16.82 -92.13 33.81
CA GLU A 32 17.25 -90.96 34.58
C GLU A 32 16.12 -89.95 34.73
N VAL A 33 15.93 -89.42 35.94
CA VAL A 33 15.04 -88.30 36.24
C VAL A 33 15.88 -87.06 36.50
N LYS A 34 15.70 -86.02 35.67
CA LYS A 34 16.43 -84.74 35.78
C LYS A 34 15.51 -83.65 36.31
N LEU A 35 15.82 -83.11 37.47
CA LEU A 35 15.08 -82.05 38.14
C LEU A 35 15.95 -80.80 38.25
N ARG A 36 15.35 -79.62 38.13
CA ARG A 36 16.02 -78.32 38.28
C ARG A 36 15.36 -77.51 39.37
N THR A 37 16.16 -76.93 40.27
CA THR A 37 15.68 -76.04 41.33
C THR A 37 16.62 -74.85 41.53
N ALA A 38 16.09 -73.70 41.92
CA ALA A 38 16.89 -72.55 42.35
C ALA A 38 16.97 -72.42 43.89
N SER A 39 16.13 -73.17 44.60
CA SER A 39 16.00 -73.12 46.06
C SER A 39 17.05 -73.99 46.75
N GLU A 40 17.47 -73.58 47.94
CA GLU A 40 18.25 -74.41 48.85
C GLU A 40 17.38 -75.55 49.42
N ASP A 41 16.13 -75.25 49.76
CA ASP A 41 15.14 -76.26 50.16
C ASP A 41 14.48 -76.83 48.90
N PHE A 42 14.83 -78.07 48.59
CA PHE A 42 14.28 -78.82 47.46
C PHE A 42 13.07 -79.61 47.91
N ARG A 43 11.95 -79.48 47.17
CA ARG A 43 10.74 -80.27 47.35
C ARG A 43 10.14 -80.60 45.98
N HIS A 44 9.94 -81.87 45.67
CA HIS A 44 9.39 -82.30 44.39
C HIS A 44 8.58 -83.58 44.52
N VAL A 45 7.50 -83.71 43.75
CA VAL A 45 6.63 -84.90 43.78
C VAL A 45 6.89 -85.71 42.52
N LEU A 46 7.45 -86.91 42.68
CA LEU A 46 7.60 -87.91 41.64
C LEU A 46 6.40 -88.83 41.61
N ARG A 47 5.97 -89.22 40.41
CA ARG A 47 4.91 -90.21 40.22
C ARG A 47 5.55 -91.55 39.83
N VAL A 48 5.11 -92.64 40.44
CA VAL A 48 5.57 -94.00 40.16
C VAL A 48 4.40 -94.77 39.57
N ASP A 49 4.58 -95.30 38.37
CA ASP A 49 3.58 -96.08 37.63
C ASP A 49 3.98 -97.56 37.62
N LEU A 50 2.98 -98.44 37.67
CA LEU A 50 3.14 -99.86 37.44
C LEU A 50 2.96 -100.17 35.94
N LEU A 51 3.99 -100.68 35.28
CA LEU A 51 3.90 -101.11 33.89
C LEU A 51 3.28 -102.51 33.84
N ALA A 52 2.16 -102.62 33.13
CA ALA A 52 1.51 -103.91 32.89
C ALA A 52 2.47 -104.84 32.11
N ALA A 53 2.61 -106.08 32.55
CA ALA A 53 3.33 -107.10 31.80
C ALA A 53 2.63 -107.30 30.44
N PRO A 54 3.38 -107.47 29.33
CA PRO A 54 2.79 -107.75 28.03
C PRO A 54 2.02 -109.08 28.11
N SER A 55 0.70 -109.04 27.91
CA SER A 55 -0.15 -110.24 27.89
C SER A 55 0.22 -111.11 26.69
N VAL A 56 0.91 -112.23 26.93
CA VAL A 56 1.15 -113.26 25.93
C VAL A 56 -0.07 -114.18 25.90
N ASP A 57 -1.10 -113.75 25.17
CA ASP A 57 -2.02 -114.57 24.37
C ASP A 57 -3.30 -113.77 24.10
N GLY A 58 -3.66 -113.66 22.81
CA GLY A 58 -4.85 -112.98 22.35
C GLY A 58 -6.12 -113.71 22.81
N GLY A 59 -6.73 -113.20 23.88
CA GLY A 59 -8.01 -113.64 24.41
C GLY A 59 -8.80 -112.45 24.96
N VAL A 60 -10.03 -112.29 24.45
CA VAL A 60 -10.94 -111.17 24.67
C VAL A 60 -11.40 -111.04 26.13
N ASP A 61 -11.51 -109.79 26.58
CA ASP A 61 -12.22 -109.27 27.76
C ASP A 61 -11.88 -109.82 29.15
N GLY A 62 -11.04 -109.07 29.85
CA GLY A 62 -10.82 -109.20 31.29
C GLY A 62 -9.58 -108.45 31.73
N GLY A 63 -9.61 -107.11 31.70
CA GLY A 63 -8.58 -106.27 32.31
C GLY A 63 -8.60 -106.45 33.83
N VAL A 64 -7.95 -107.52 34.32
CA VAL A 64 -7.72 -107.73 35.74
C VAL A 64 -6.81 -106.59 36.19
N ASP A 65 -7.30 -105.74 37.09
CA ASP A 65 -6.50 -104.72 37.74
C ASP A 65 -5.33 -105.42 38.43
N GLY A 66 -4.15 -105.29 37.81
CA GLY A 66 -2.91 -105.83 38.35
C GLY A 66 -2.53 -105.00 39.56
N GLU A 67 -2.99 -105.42 40.73
CA GLU A 67 -2.48 -104.93 42.01
C GLU A 67 -1.23 -105.72 42.37
N LEU A 68 -0.17 -105.03 42.77
CA LEU A 68 1.10 -105.66 43.08
C LEU A 68 1.07 -106.21 44.53
N PRO A 69 1.10 -107.53 44.74
CA PRO A 69 0.98 -108.11 46.08
C PRO A 69 2.18 -107.71 46.95
N GLY A 70 1.89 -107.05 48.08
CA GLY A 70 2.87 -106.54 49.04
C GLY A 70 3.21 -105.05 48.91
N GLY A 71 2.67 -104.36 47.90
CA GLY A 71 2.94 -102.94 47.66
C GLY A 71 4.37 -102.65 47.23
N VAL A 72 4.69 -101.36 47.10
CA VAL A 72 6.03 -100.86 46.74
C VAL A 72 6.60 -100.07 47.90
N THR A 73 7.82 -100.41 48.30
CA THR A 73 8.60 -99.63 49.26
C THR A 73 9.56 -98.73 48.49
N VAL A 74 9.47 -97.42 48.73
CA VAL A 74 10.31 -96.42 48.07
C VAL A 74 11.46 -96.04 49.00
N LEU A 75 12.68 -96.30 48.55
CA LEU A 75 13.92 -95.88 49.21
C LEU A 75 14.60 -94.84 48.32
N VAL A 76 15.24 -93.85 48.95
CA VAL A 76 15.94 -92.79 48.22
C VAL A 76 17.33 -92.65 48.81
N ASP A 77 18.33 -92.82 47.96
CA ASP A 77 19.73 -92.67 48.35
C ASP A 77 20.05 -91.18 48.61
N PRO A 78 21.00 -90.87 49.52
CA PRO A 78 21.48 -89.50 49.67
C PRO A 78 22.05 -89.00 48.34
N LEU A 79 21.75 -87.76 48.00
CA LEU A 79 22.29 -87.12 46.81
C LEU A 79 23.76 -86.80 47.00
N GLN A 80 24.59 -87.13 46.02
CA GLN A 80 26.01 -86.80 46.01
C GLN A 80 26.26 -85.56 45.15
N SER A 81 26.87 -84.53 45.73
CA SER A 81 27.37 -83.36 44.99
C SER A 81 28.63 -83.70 44.20
N GLN A 82 29.01 -82.87 43.23
CA GLN A 82 30.28 -82.97 42.50
C GLN A 82 31.51 -82.98 43.43
N ASP A 83 31.42 -82.31 44.58
CA ASP A 83 32.49 -82.27 45.60
C ASP A 83 32.49 -83.51 46.53
N GLY A 84 31.64 -84.51 46.26
CA GLY A 84 31.53 -85.74 47.04
C GLY A 84 30.69 -85.63 48.32
N VAL A 85 30.18 -84.45 48.66
CA VAL A 85 29.29 -84.24 49.82
C VAL A 85 27.96 -84.95 49.62
N GLN A 86 27.56 -85.77 50.58
CA GLN A 86 26.27 -86.46 50.60
C GLN A 86 25.21 -85.59 51.29
N VAL A 87 24.08 -85.38 50.61
CA VAL A 87 22.92 -84.65 51.09
C VAL A 87 21.78 -85.64 51.32
N PRO A 88 21.27 -85.79 52.55
CA PRO A 88 20.16 -86.69 52.81
C PRO A 88 18.88 -86.19 52.14
N LEU A 89 18.16 -87.10 51.48
CA LEU A 89 16.81 -86.88 50.99
C LEU A 89 15.80 -87.60 51.88
N GLN A 90 14.69 -86.93 52.16
CA GLN A 90 13.51 -87.52 52.78
C GLN A 90 12.48 -87.81 51.68
N ALA A 91 11.94 -89.02 51.69
CA ALA A 91 10.90 -89.46 50.78
C ALA A 91 9.63 -89.79 51.56
N VAL A 92 8.53 -89.13 51.23
CA VAL A 92 7.21 -89.39 51.84
C VAL A 92 6.26 -89.85 50.74
N VAL A 93 5.70 -91.03 50.90
CA VAL A 93 4.70 -91.58 49.97
C VAL A 93 3.32 -91.10 50.38
N LYS A 94 2.64 -90.34 49.52
CA LYS A 94 1.37 -89.68 49.89
C LYS A 94 0.23 -90.66 50.15
N GLU A 95 0.24 -91.80 49.45
CA GLU A 95 -0.79 -92.84 49.53
C GLU A 95 -0.54 -93.85 50.67
N ALA A 96 0.59 -93.75 51.38
CA ALA A 96 0.89 -94.61 52.52
C ALA A 96 0.11 -94.18 53.77
N ALA A 97 -0.58 -95.14 54.41
CA ALA A 97 -1.24 -94.90 55.68
C ALA A 97 -0.21 -94.47 56.75
N GLY A 98 -0.34 -93.23 57.24
CA GLY A 98 0.58 -92.66 58.25
C GLY A 98 1.91 -92.11 57.72
N GLY A 99 2.07 -91.89 56.41
CA GLY A 99 3.27 -91.28 55.84
C GLY A 99 4.50 -92.21 55.77
N GLY A 100 4.27 -93.53 55.80
CA GLY A 100 5.32 -94.55 55.64
C GLY A 100 5.91 -94.61 54.23
N ALA A 101 6.96 -95.43 54.06
CA ALA A 101 7.65 -95.62 52.78
C ALA A 101 7.02 -96.67 51.85
N THR A 102 5.98 -97.38 52.31
CA THR A 102 5.34 -98.49 51.60
C THR A 102 3.87 -98.19 51.33
N ALA A 103 3.44 -98.34 50.07
CA ALA A 103 2.04 -98.16 49.67
C ALA A 103 1.61 -99.21 48.63
N PRO A 104 0.31 -99.57 48.58
CA PRO A 104 -0.22 -100.42 47.52
C PRO A 104 -0.18 -99.68 46.17
N ILE A 105 0.23 -100.37 45.10
CA ILE A 105 0.23 -99.83 43.73
C ILE A 105 -0.61 -100.72 42.82
N SER A 106 -1.35 -100.09 41.91
CA SER A 106 -2.03 -100.76 40.81
C SER A 106 -1.79 -100.01 39.51
N THR A 107 -2.06 -100.63 38.38
CA THR A 107 -1.98 -100.00 37.06
C THR A 107 -2.88 -98.77 36.91
N ARG A 108 -3.96 -98.65 37.70
CA ARG A 108 -4.88 -97.48 37.69
C ARG A 108 -4.61 -96.47 38.81
N SER A 109 -3.87 -96.86 39.85
CA SER A 109 -3.58 -96.02 41.02
C SER A 109 -2.06 -95.87 41.21
N PRO A 110 -1.44 -94.91 40.51
CA PRO A 110 -0.01 -94.63 40.66
C PRO A 110 0.28 -94.01 42.02
N ILE A 111 1.53 -94.15 42.48
CA ILE A 111 1.98 -93.62 43.77
C ILE A 111 2.68 -92.27 43.56
N HIS A 112 2.45 -91.32 44.47
CA HIS A 112 3.14 -90.03 44.48
C HIS A 112 4.15 -89.96 45.63
N VAL A 113 5.43 -89.92 45.27
CA VAL A 113 6.56 -89.83 46.18
C VAL A 113 7.01 -88.39 46.26
N GLU A 114 6.84 -87.77 47.42
CA GLU A 114 7.35 -86.45 47.70
C GLU A 114 8.79 -86.53 48.22
N LEU A 115 9.73 -86.04 47.42
CA LEU A 115 11.12 -85.89 47.78
C LEU A 115 11.34 -84.51 48.40
N SER A 116 12.03 -84.46 49.53
CA SER A 116 12.48 -83.21 50.15
C SER A 116 13.90 -83.31 50.70
N GLY A 117 14.66 -82.23 50.62
CA GLY A 117 16.03 -82.17 51.14
C GLY A 117 16.64 -80.79 50.95
N ARG A 118 17.82 -80.56 51.54
CA ARG A 118 18.49 -79.25 51.54
C ARG A 118 19.77 -79.29 50.72
N LEU A 119 19.82 -78.58 49.60
CA LEU A 119 20.93 -78.53 48.64
C LEU A 119 21.82 -77.31 48.90
N PRO A 120 22.92 -77.43 49.67
CA PRO A 120 23.65 -76.27 50.22
C PRO A 120 24.38 -75.43 49.17
N ALA A 121 24.86 -76.03 48.08
CA ALA A 121 25.62 -75.36 47.03
C ALA A 121 24.89 -75.46 45.67
N PRO A 122 25.08 -74.49 44.75
CA PRO A 122 24.66 -74.66 43.37
C PRO A 122 25.53 -75.73 42.69
N GLY A 123 24.94 -76.56 41.84
CA GLY A 123 25.63 -77.66 41.16
C GLY A 123 24.70 -78.85 40.89
N ASP A 124 25.26 -79.89 40.29
CA ASP A 124 24.56 -81.14 40.04
C ASP A 124 24.69 -82.08 41.23
N TYR A 125 23.56 -82.64 41.64
CA TYR A 125 23.43 -83.61 42.70
C TYR A 125 22.89 -84.92 42.13
N THR A 126 23.63 -86.01 42.28
CA THR A 126 23.26 -87.32 41.72
C THR A 126 22.98 -88.33 42.82
N GLY A 127 21.86 -89.04 42.73
CA GLY A 127 21.51 -90.16 43.61
C GLY A 127 20.60 -91.14 42.90
N HIS A 128 19.94 -92.01 43.65
CA HIS A 128 19.02 -92.99 43.07
C HIS A 128 17.71 -93.05 43.86
N VAL A 129 16.62 -93.28 43.14
CA VAL A 129 15.33 -93.70 43.70
C VAL A 129 15.24 -95.20 43.47
N VAL A 130 15.07 -95.93 44.57
CA VAL A 130 15.06 -97.38 44.61
C VAL A 130 13.66 -97.85 44.98
N LEU A 131 13.04 -98.59 44.08
CA LEU A 131 11.72 -99.17 44.27
C LEU A 131 11.89 -100.65 44.61
N VAL A 132 11.47 -101.04 45.82
CA VAL A 132 11.55 -102.43 46.29
C VAL A 132 10.14 -103.02 46.31
N HIS A 133 9.97 -104.16 45.65
CA HIS A 133 8.71 -104.89 45.62
C HIS A 133 8.95 -106.39 45.72
N SER A 134 7.88 -107.19 45.82
CA SER A 134 7.95 -108.65 46.01
C SER A 134 8.68 -109.39 44.88
N GLY A 135 8.74 -108.81 43.68
CA GLY A 135 9.37 -109.38 42.49
C GLY A 135 10.79 -108.89 42.19
N GLY A 136 11.30 -107.87 42.90
CA GLY A 136 12.62 -107.33 42.60
C GLY A 136 12.90 -105.94 43.17
N ARG A 137 14.06 -105.41 42.78
CA ARG A 137 14.50 -104.05 43.07
C ARG A 137 14.76 -103.34 41.77
N GLU A 138 14.10 -102.21 41.57
CA GLU A 138 14.35 -101.32 40.44
C GLU A 138 14.99 -100.04 40.92
N THR A 139 15.95 -99.53 40.16
CA THR A 139 16.74 -98.35 40.54
C THR A 139 16.71 -97.35 39.38
N THR A 140 16.25 -96.14 39.66
CA THR A 140 16.18 -95.01 38.73
C THR A 140 17.16 -93.94 39.19
N ALA A 141 18.03 -93.46 38.30
CA ALA A 141 18.98 -92.40 38.61
C ALA A 141 18.24 -91.06 38.76
N LEU A 142 18.55 -90.32 39.82
CA LEU A 142 17.98 -89.02 40.14
C LEU A 142 19.08 -87.96 40.06
N ILE A 143 18.92 -86.99 39.17
CA ILE A 143 19.84 -85.87 39.00
C ILE A 143 19.08 -84.59 39.33
N VAL A 144 19.47 -83.91 40.40
CA VAL A 144 18.91 -82.63 40.82
C VAL A 144 19.96 -81.54 40.58
N THR A 145 19.72 -80.66 39.62
CA THR A 145 20.59 -79.49 39.37
C THR A 145 20.07 -78.31 40.17
N ARG A 146 20.85 -77.84 41.16
CA ARG A 146 20.60 -76.55 41.81
C ARG A 146 21.26 -75.45 40.99
N VAL A 147 20.46 -74.62 40.32
CA VAL A 147 20.96 -73.44 39.63
C VAL A 147 21.12 -72.28 40.60
N GLN A 148 22.17 -71.48 40.43
CA GLN A 148 22.32 -70.24 41.18
C GLN A 148 21.20 -69.29 40.75
N ALA A 149 20.34 -68.93 41.70
CA ALA A 149 19.32 -67.92 41.47
C ALA A 149 20.01 -66.55 41.40
N VAL A 150 19.94 -65.89 40.25
CA VAL A 150 20.60 -64.60 40.01
C VAL A 150 19.51 -63.54 39.82
N PRO A 151 19.60 -62.38 40.50
CA PRO A 151 18.61 -61.32 40.34
C PRO A 151 18.56 -60.87 38.87
N ALA A 152 17.35 -60.79 38.32
CA ALA A 152 17.13 -60.29 36.97
C ALA A 152 16.43 -58.93 37.07
N VAL A 153 17.08 -57.88 36.58
CA VAL A 153 16.51 -56.52 36.58
C VAL A 153 15.94 -56.22 35.21
N GLN A 154 14.69 -55.77 35.15
CA GLN A 154 14.07 -55.28 33.92
C GLN A 154 13.73 -53.80 34.10
N PHE A 155 14.19 -52.97 33.16
CA PHE A 155 13.76 -51.57 33.09
C PHE A 155 12.34 -51.49 32.51
N VAL A 156 11.53 -50.59 33.07
CA VAL A 156 10.20 -50.27 32.55
C VAL A 156 10.36 -49.17 31.50
N ALA A 157 9.62 -49.26 30.39
CA ALA A 157 9.69 -48.27 29.32
C ALA A 157 9.44 -46.85 29.87
N THR A 158 10.37 -45.94 29.58
CA THR A 158 10.33 -44.56 30.07
C THR A 158 9.95 -43.59 28.97
N SER A 159 9.09 -42.63 29.30
CA SER A 159 8.88 -41.45 28.47
C SER A 159 10.18 -40.63 28.35
N PRO A 160 10.43 -39.94 27.22
CA PRO A 160 11.56 -39.05 27.09
C PRO A 160 11.61 -38.02 28.23
N ALA A 161 12.77 -37.84 28.82
CA ALA A 161 12.97 -36.76 29.79
C ALA A 161 13.03 -35.42 29.03
N VAL A 162 12.44 -34.37 29.59
CA VAL A 162 12.46 -33.02 28.99
C VAL A 162 13.16 -32.07 29.95
N THR A 163 14.13 -31.32 29.42
CA THR A 163 14.80 -30.23 30.15
C THR A 163 14.94 -29.01 29.25
N SER A 164 15.14 -27.85 29.86
CA SER A 164 15.42 -26.60 29.15
C SER A 164 16.81 -26.09 29.50
N ALA A 165 17.49 -25.55 28.50
CA ALA A 165 18.73 -24.81 28.73
C ALA A 165 18.42 -23.59 29.60
N GLY A 166 19.22 -23.39 30.66
CA GLY A 166 19.18 -22.16 31.44
C GLY A 166 19.50 -20.93 30.59
N TRP A 167 19.28 -19.74 31.14
CA TRP A 167 19.59 -18.50 30.43
C TRP A 167 21.12 -18.30 30.36
N GLY A 168 21.71 -18.53 29.19
CA GLY A 168 23.15 -18.35 28.94
C GLY A 168 23.75 -19.41 28.01
N TRP A 169 25.03 -19.24 27.69
CA TRP A 169 25.83 -20.22 26.92
C TRP A 169 26.37 -21.35 27.81
N ASN A 170 25.85 -21.44 29.04
CA ASN A 170 26.34 -22.35 30.05
C ASN A 170 25.89 -23.77 29.75
N SER A 171 26.64 -24.72 30.28
CA SER A 171 26.28 -26.13 30.24
C SER A 171 24.91 -26.40 30.85
N ILE A 172 24.22 -27.37 30.27
CA ILE A 172 22.86 -27.75 30.67
C ILE A 172 22.93 -29.00 31.54
N ASP A 173 22.20 -28.97 32.66
CA ASP A 173 22.06 -30.11 33.55
C ASP A 173 20.71 -30.78 33.33
N ALA A 174 20.69 -32.11 33.30
CA ALA A 174 19.50 -32.89 33.02
C ALA A 174 19.44 -34.13 33.90
N THR A 175 18.25 -34.51 34.36
CA THR A 175 18.04 -35.75 35.12
C THR A 175 17.04 -36.64 34.40
N VAL A 176 17.41 -37.88 34.15
CA VAL A 176 16.57 -38.92 33.54
C VAL A 176 16.21 -39.95 34.60
N ARG A 177 14.93 -40.31 34.70
CA ARG A 177 14.42 -41.29 35.66
C ARG A 177 14.18 -42.62 34.95
N LEU A 178 14.91 -43.66 35.36
CA LEU A 178 14.86 -45.02 34.81
C LEU A 178 14.30 -46.00 35.86
N PRO A 179 12.97 -46.17 35.97
CA PRO A 179 12.35 -47.22 36.76
C PRO A 179 12.79 -48.61 36.33
N PHE A 180 13.09 -49.45 37.32
CA PHE A 180 13.43 -50.85 37.14
C PHE A 180 12.69 -51.74 38.15
N LYS A 181 12.51 -53.01 37.79
CA LYS A 181 11.88 -54.02 38.62
C LYS A 181 12.68 -55.32 38.59
N GLU A 182 12.81 -55.95 39.75
CA GLU A 182 13.39 -57.30 39.89
C GLU A 182 12.34 -58.35 39.50
N THR A 183 12.69 -59.22 38.55
CA THR A 183 11.77 -60.20 37.94
C THR A 183 12.06 -61.64 38.29
N ALA A 184 13.24 -61.97 38.82
CA ALA A 184 13.60 -63.33 39.20
C ALA A 184 13.11 -63.73 40.60
N GLY A 185 12.62 -62.79 41.41
CA GLY A 185 12.14 -63.05 42.78
C GLY A 185 13.26 -63.27 43.77
N VAL A 186 14.48 -62.82 43.46
CA VAL A 186 15.68 -63.05 44.27
C VAL A 186 16.26 -61.72 44.70
N SER A 187 16.52 -61.56 46.00
CA SER A 187 17.27 -60.41 46.50
C SER A 187 18.75 -60.54 46.14
N GLY A 188 19.37 -59.46 45.70
CA GLY A 188 20.80 -59.47 45.41
C GLY A 188 21.37 -58.08 45.22
N VAL A 189 22.62 -58.02 44.78
CA VAL A 189 23.34 -56.76 44.57
C VAL A 189 23.72 -56.63 43.10
N VAL A 190 23.41 -55.48 42.54
CA VAL A 190 23.67 -55.13 41.15
C VAL A 190 24.84 -54.16 41.09
N SER A 191 25.71 -54.27 40.09
CA SER A 191 26.90 -53.41 39.98
C SER A 191 26.51 -51.95 39.71
N ALA A 192 27.44 -51.04 39.95
CA ALA A 192 27.24 -49.62 39.62
C ALA A 192 26.88 -49.46 38.13
N PRO A 193 25.86 -48.66 37.79
CA PRO A 193 25.44 -48.40 36.43
C PRO A 193 26.52 -47.61 35.68
N GLN A 194 26.63 -47.88 34.38
CA GLN A 194 27.57 -47.20 33.49
C GLN A 194 26.83 -46.61 32.29
N LEU A 195 27.20 -45.39 31.91
CA LEU A 195 26.73 -44.79 30.65
C LEU A 195 27.63 -45.29 29.52
N MET A 196 27.09 -46.11 28.62
CA MET A 196 27.87 -46.74 27.55
C MET A 196 28.06 -45.79 26.37
N GLN A 197 26.98 -45.15 25.95
CA GLN A 197 26.97 -44.25 24.82
C GLN A 197 26.04 -43.09 25.10
N LEU A 198 26.43 -41.91 24.64
CA LEU A 198 25.59 -40.72 24.56
C LEU A 198 25.81 -40.12 23.16
N GLN A 199 24.73 -39.93 22.43
CA GLN A 199 24.71 -39.29 21.12
C GLN A 199 23.76 -38.10 21.19
N ARG A 200 24.06 -37.07 20.42
CA ARG A 200 23.21 -35.90 20.24
C ARG A 200 22.84 -35.76 18.78
N LYS A 201 21.53 -35.66 18.53
CA LYS A 201 20.96 -35.17 17.28
C LYS A 201 20.66 -33.68 17.46
N ALA A 202 21.44 -32.84 16.79
CA ALA A 202 21.23 -31.39 16.82
C ALA A 202 19.94 -31.02 16.08
N PRO A 203 19.20 -29.99 16.53
CA PRO A 203 17.94 -29.59 15.89
C PRO A 203 18.11 -29.10 14.44
N ASP A 204 19.31 -28.61 14.09
CA ASP A 204 19.63 -28.10 12.74
C ASP A 204 20.24 -29.19 11.81
N MET A 205 20.41 -30.43 12.26
CA MET A 205 20.96 -31.52 11.45
C MET A 205 19.97 -32.69 11.31
N ASP A 206 19.54 -32.95 10.08
CA ASP A 206 18.44 -33.89 9.79
C ASP A 206 18.70 -35.34 10.25
N SER A 207 19.96 -35.76 10.43
CA SER A 207 20.28 -37.12 10.88
C SER A 207 21.69 -37.32 11.47
N ALA A 208 22.53 -36.28 11.51
CA ALA A 208 23.89 -36.43 12.00
C ALA A 208 23.89 -36.61 13.53
N LEU A 209 24.32 -37.79 13.97
CA LEU A 209 24.56 -38.10 15.37
C LEU A 209 25.98 -37.68 15.72
N ILE A 210 26.11 -36.76 16.66
CA ILE A 210 27.40 -36.25 17.14
C ILE A 210 27.60 -36.76 18.56
N GLN A 211 28.84 -37.11 18.93
CA GLN A 211 29.16 -37.41 20.32
C GLN A 211 29.19 -36.10 21.12
N PRO A 212 28.25 -35.86 22.06
CA PRO A 212 28.19 -34.61 22.79
C PRO A 212 29.28 -34.57 23.85
N ARG A 213 29.77 -33.36 24.15
CA ARG A 213 30.60 -33.12 25.32
C ARG A 213 29.70 -32.95 26.53
N PHE A 214 30.09 -33.57 27.64
CA PHE A 214 29.46 -33.40 28.95
C PHE A 214 30.56 -33.42 30.02
N GLN A 215 30.28 -32.83 31.18
CA GLN A 215 31.27 -32.64 32.25
C GLN A 215 31.33 -33.86 33.17
N SER A 216 30.17 -34.35 33.61
CA SER A 216 30.08 -35.51 34.50
C SER A 216 28.72 -36.20 34.39
N VAL A 217 28.69 -37.48 34.77
CA VAL A 217 27.47 -38.28 34.90
C VAL A 217 27.40 -38.76 36.34
N HIS A 218 26.28 -38.48 37.00
CA HIS A 218 26.01 -38.97 38.36
C HIS A 218 24.81 -39.92 38.32
N PHE A 219 24.92 -40.98 39.12
CA PHE A 219 23.86 -41.97 39.26
C PHE A 219 23.37 -41.97 40.70
N ALA A 220 22.06 -41.87 40.90
CA ALA A 220 21.44 -41.95 42.20
C ALA A 220 20.23 -42.90 42.18
N LEU A 221 20.01 -43.63 43.26
CA LEU A 221 18.82 -44.44 43.46
C LEU A 221 17.77 -43.59 44.20
N GLU A 222 16.60 -43.41 43.58
CA GLU A 222 15.47 -42.71 44.19
C GLU A 222 14.97 -43.48 45.42
N GLY A 223 14.89 -42.80 46.57
CA GLY A 223 14.41 -43.41 47.82
C GLY A 223 15.37 -44.43 48.46
N GLY A 224 16.64 -44.47 48.05
CA GLY A 224 17.61 -45.44 48.56
C GLY A 224 18.15 -45.16 49.98
N ARG A 225 17.98 -43.94 50.52
CA ARG A 225 18.38 -43.61 51.91
C ARG A 225 17.30 -44.02 52.91
N PRO A 226 17.66 -44.36 54.16
CA PRO A 226 16.68 -44.65 55.23
C PRO A 226 15.71 -43.50 55.49
N ASP A 227 16.11 -42.25 55.21
CA ASP A 227 15.27 -41.06 55.34
C ASP A 227 14.39 -40.78 54.10
N GLY A 228 14.35 -41.70 53.12
CA GLY A 228 13.64 -41.54 51.85
C GLY A 228 14.34 -40.64 50.81
N GLY A 229 15.55 -40.14 51.12
CA GLY A 229 16.36 -39.36 50.19
C GLY A 229 17.04 -40.21 49.09
N ASN A 230 17.55 -39.54 48.06
CA ASN A 230 18.28 -40.20 46.97
C ASN A 230 19.65 -40.72 47.46
N LEU A 231 19.96 -41.97 47.13
CA LEU A 231 21.24 -42.60 47.46
C LEU A 231 22.18 -42.52 46.26
N GLU A 232 23.29 -41.81 46.40
CA GLU A 232 24.29 -41.71 45.33
C GLU A 232 24.98 -43.06 45.14
N VAL A 233 24.97 -43.58 43.90
CA VAL A 233 25.45 -44.94 43.60
C VAL A 233 26.97 -44.96 43.46
N THR A 234 27.57 -43.85 43.05
CA THR A 234 29.04 -43.68 42.91
C THR A 234 29.82 -43.86 44.21
N SER A 235 29.17 -43.74 45.37
CA SER A 235 29.78 -43.94 46.69
C SER A 235 29.64 -45.37 47.27
N LEU A 236 28.97 -46.29 46.56
CA LEU A 236 28.75 -47.66 47.02
C LEU A 236 29.82 -48.59 46.45
N ASP A 237 30.87 -48.87 47.24
CA ASP A 237 31.93 -49.85 46.91
C ASP A 237 31.40 -51.28 46.68
N GLY A 238 30.12 -51.56 46.98
CA GLY A 238 29.50 -52.88 46.90
C GLY A 238 28.41 -53.08 45.83
N GLY A 239 27.92 -52.02 45.18
CA GLY A 239 26.77 -52.09 44.25
C GLY A 239 25.41 -51.72 44.87
N ILE A 240 24.35 -51.73 44.05
CA ILE A 240 22.98 -51.38 44.41
C ILE A 240 22.24 -52.61 44.97
N PRO A 241 21.75 -52.59 46.22
CA PRO A 241 20.92 -53.67 46.75
C PRO A 241 19.53 -53.63 46.11
N VAL A 242 19.05 -54.78 45.66
CA VAL A 242 17.70 -54.95 45.09
C VAL A 242 17.00 -56.07 45.86
N SER A 243 15.83 -55.77 46.44
CA SER A 243 15.01 -56.76 47.13
C SER A 243 14.31 -57.70 46.13
N ALA A 244 13.98 -58.92 46.56
CA ALA A 244 13.17 -59.85 45.76
C ALA A 244 11.84 -59.18 45.37
N HIS A 245 11.49 -59.22 44.08
CA HIS A 245 10.34 -58.51 43.50
C HIS A 245 10.32 -56.98 43.73
N GLY A 246 11.44 -56.41 44.16
CA GLY A 246 11.58 -54.99 44.43
C GLY A 246 11.49 -54.15 43.16
N SER A 247 10.99 -52.93 43.30
CA SER A 247 11.09 -51.90 42.26
C SER A 247 11.84 -50.69 42.79
N GLY A 248 12.60 -50.05 41.92
CA GLY A 248 13.34 -48.82 42.21
C GLY A 248 13.41 -47.94 40.97
N ALA A 249 13.94 -46.73 41.12
CA ALA A 249 14.19 -45.84 39.99
C ALA A 249 15.60 -45.29 40.04
N LEU A 250 16.34 -45.51 38.96
CA LEU A 250 17.68 -44.98 38.78
C LEU A 250 17.59 -43.57 38.17
N LEU A 251 18.09 -42.58 38.89
CA LEU A 251 18.24 -41.20 38.41
C LEU A 251 19.61 -41.04 37.77
N VAL A 252 19.63 -40.67 36.49
CA VAL A 252 20.83 -40.37 35.72
C VAL A 252 20.90 -38.85 35.58
N SER A 253 21.80 -38.21 36.31
CA SER A 253 22.03 -36.78 36.22
C SER A 253 23.24 -36.49 35.33
N LEU A 254 22.98 -35.97 34.13
CA LEU A 254 23.98 -35.50 33.18
C LEU A 254 24.26 -34.02 33.47
N ARG A 255 25.51 -33.67 33.74
CA ARG A 255 25.94 -32.28 33.87
C ARG A 255 26.82 -31.89 32.71
N GLY A 256 26.76 -30.64 32.29
CA GLY A 256 27.68 -30.19 31.26
C GLY A 256 27.18 -30.29 29.82
N LEU A 257 25.90 -30.57 29.56
CA LEU A 257 25.43 -30.87 28.20
C LEU A 257 25.55 -29.66 27.27
N GLU A 258 26.02 -29.92 26.06
CA GLU A 258 26.32 -28.90 25.05
C GLU A 258 25.09 -28.57 24.18
N GLY A 259 24.29 -27.60 24.61
CA GLY A 259 23.24 -26.98 23.78
C GLY A 259 21.98 -27.84 23.54
N PRO A 260 20.98 -27.28 22.83
CA PRO A 260 19.69 -27.94 22.59
C PRO A 260 19.80 -29.08 21.58
N GLY A 261 18.89 -30.06 21.67
CA GLY A 261 18.83 -31.23 20.80
C GLY A 261 18.22 -32.46 21.47
N GLU A 262 18.13 -33.53 20.69
CA GLU A 262 17.74 -34.85 21.19
C GLU A 262 18.98 -35.63 21.57
N TYR A 263 19.06 -36.06 22.83
CA TYR A 263 20.15 -36.85 23.37
C TYR A 263 19.69 -38.28 23.57
N THR A 264 20.32 -39.22 22.86
CA THR A 264 20.04 -40.65 22.99
C THR A 264 21.21 -41.32 23.70
N GLY A 265 20.93 -42.01 24.80
CA GLY A 265 21.96 -42.68 25.58
C GLY A 265 21.56 -44.09 26.00
N THR A 266 22.54 -44.91 26.33
CA THR A 266 22.33 -46.28 26.83
C THR A 266 22.97 -46.44 28.20
N VAL A 267 22.15 -46.77 29.20
CA VAL A 267 22.65 -47.15 30.53
C VAL A 267 22.77 -48.64 30.60
N ARG A 268 23.94 -49.13 31.00
CA ARG A 268 24.19 -50.54 31.27
C ARG A 268 24.25 -50.77 32.76
N LEU A 269 23.46 -51.74 33.22
CA LEU A 269 23.44 -52.20 34.60
C LEU A 269 23.91 -53.66 34.62
N ALA A 270 25.09 -53.90 35.19
CA ALA A 270 25.69 -55.24 35.22
C ALA A 270 25.29 -56.00 36.49
N VAL A 271 24.78 -57.21 36.36
CA VAL A 271 24.52 -58.10 37.51
C VAL A 271 25.75 -58.98 37.73
N ARG A 272 26.27 -59.06 38.96
CA ARG A 272 27.57 -59.70 39.28
C ARG A 272 27.69 -61.16 38.79
N SER A 273 26.57 -61.88 38.72
CA SER A 273 26.49 -63.27 38.28
C SER A 273 25.47 -63.49 37.14
N GLY A 274 25.00 -62.41 36.48
CA GLY A 274 23.91 -62.46 35.50
C GLY A 274 24.23 -61.71 34.21
N MET A 275 23.29 -61.75 33.27
CA MET A 275 23.42 -61.00 32.02
C MET A 275 23.27 -59.50 32.31
N PRO A 276 24.16 -58.65 31.76
CA PRO A 276 24.01 -57.19 31.86
C PRO A 276 22.74 -56.75 31.13
N VAL A 277 22.10 -55.73 31.67
CA VAL A 277 20.86 -55.18 31.12
C VAL A 277 21.14 -53.77 30.61
N GLU A 278 20.84 -53.56 29.34
CA GLU A 278 21.03 -52.27 28.67
C GLU A 278 19.68 -51.62 28.42
N GLN A 279 19.54 -50.38 28.87
CA GLN A 279 18.33 -49.59 28.67
C GLN A 279 18.64 -48.31 27.90
N PRO A 280 18.09 -48.15 26.68
CA PRO A 280 18.15 -46.88 25.98
C PRO A 280 17.23 -45.85 26.66
N PHE A 281 17.67 -44.60 26.68
CA PHE A 281 16.89 -43.45 27.11
C PHE A 281 17.03 -42.29 26.14
N ILE A 282 16.02 -41.44 26.11
CA ILE A 282 15.98 -40.24 25.28
C ILE A 282 15.75 -39.03 26.19
N LEU A 283 16.55 -37.99 25.97
CA LEU A 283 16.47 -36.71 26.65
C LEU A 283 16.31 -35.60 25.62
N TRP A 284 15.23 -34.83 25.72
CA TRP A 284 14.99 -33.65 24.91
C TRP A 284 15.44 -32.40 25.65
N VAL A 285 16.39 -31.70 25.05
CA VAL A 285 16.90 -30.43 25.56
C VAL A 285 16.44 -29.31 24.65
N SER A 286 15.61 -28.41 25.16
CA SER A 286 15.12 -27.24 24.42
C SER A 286 15.83 -25.96 24.83
N SER A 287 15.80 -24.95 23.97
CA SER A 287 16.17 -23.58 24.34
C SER A 287 15.11 -22.96 25.24
N PRO A 288 15.45 -21.98 26.10
CA PRO A 288 14.46 -21.33 26.95
C PRO A 288 13.43 -20.57 26.11
N TRP A 289 12.13 -20.79 26.39
CA TRP A 289 11.00 -20.23 25.63
C TRP A 289 11.07 -18.71 25.45
N LEU A 290 11.62 -17.99 26.44
CA LEU A 290 11.80 -16.54 26.38
C LEU A 290 12.65 -16.11 25.17
N TRP A 291 13.63 -16.92 24.77
CA TRP A 291 14.45 -16.63 23.59
C TRP A 291 13.64 -16.69 22.30
N GLY A 292 12.73 -17.66 22.18
CA GLY A 292 11.81 -17.77 21.05
C GLY A 292 10.84 -16.60 21.03
N ALA A 293 10.32 -16.21 22.19
CA ALA A 293 9.44 -15.05 22.35
C ALA A 293 10.11 -13.75 21.88
N LEU A 294 11.37 -13.52 22.28
CA LEU A 294 12.14 -12.34 21.88
C LEU A 294 12.42 -12.30 20.39
N LEU A 295 12.77 -13.44 19.78
CA LEU A 295 13.01 -13.51 18.32
C LEU A 295 11.74 -13.26 17.53
N ILE A 296 10.60 -13.83 17.95
CA ILE A 296 9.29 -13.56 17.33
C ILE A 296 8.94 -12.08 17.47
N ALA A 297 9.10 -11.49 18.66
CA ALA A 297 8.83 -10.07 18.89
C ALA A 297 9.74 -9.18 18.02
N ALA A 298 11.04 -9.49 17.93
CA ALA A 298 11.98 -8.78 17.07
C ALA A 298 11.59 -8.87 15.58
N GLY A 299 11.10 -10.03 15.13
CA GLY A 299 10.54 -10.20 13.79
C GLY A 299 9.34 -9.30 13.53
N ALA A 300 8.38 -9.24 14.46
CA ALA A 300 7.20 -8.39 14.37
C ALA A 300 7.55 -6.89 14.34
N VAL A 301 8.46 -6.45 15.21
CA VAL A 301 8.94 -5.06 15.24
C VAL A 301 9.70 -4.69 13.95
N SER A 302 10.53 -5.60 13.43
CA SER A 302 11.23 -5.39 12.16
C SER A 302 10.26 -5.24 10.98
N SER A 303 9.21 -6.09 10.95
CA SER A 303 8.13 -6.03 9.96
C SER A 303 7.38 -4.69 10.03
N PHE A 304 7.09 -4.21 11.25
CA PHE A 304 6.53 -2.87 11.47
C PHE A 304 7.44 -1.74 10.99
N GLY A 305 8.75 -1.85 11.23
CA GLY A 305 9.75 -0.88 10.74
C GLY A 305 9.78 -0.79 9.21
N VAL A 306 9.78 -1.93 8.51
CA VAL A 306 9.72 -1.97 7.04
C VAL A 306 8.43 -1.33 6.53
N ARG A 307 7.30 -1.57 7.19
CA ARG A 307 6.01 -0.94 6.86
C ARG A 307 6.05 0.58 7.07
N LEU A 308 6.56 1.03 8.21
CA LEU A 308 6.72 2.46 8.50
C LEU A 308 7.57 3.13 7.42
N TYR A 309 8.63 2.44 6.99
CA TYR A 309 9.46 2.90 5.89
C TYR A 309 8.72 2.94 4.56
N SER A 310 8.02 1.88 4.16
CA SER A 310 7.34 1.78 2.86
C SER A 310 6.11 2.68 2.75
N GLN A 311 5.32 2.80 3.81
CA GLN A 311 4.06 3.55 3.81
C GLN A 311 4.25 5.03 4.17
N ARG A 312 5.25 5.40 4.99
CA ARG A 312 5.41 6.81 5.44
C ARG A 312 6.68 7.48 4.98
N ILE A 313 7.83 6.80 5.03
CA ILE A 313 9.13 7.45 4.76
C ILE A 313 9.39 7.55 3.26
N ARG A 314 9.28 6.44 2.53
CA ARG A 314 9.55 6.37 1.08
C ARG A 314 8.67 7.31 0.24
N PRO A 315 7.33 7.30 0.35
CA PRO A 315 6.49 8.20 -0.47
C PRO A 315 6.76 9.68 -0.16
N ARG A 316 7.08 10.02 1.10
CA ARG A 316 7.47 11.39 1.44
C ARG A 316 8.79 11.82 0.82
N ALA A 317 9.79 10.94 0.84
CA ALA A 317 11.06 11.22 0.18
C ALA A 317 10.87 11.46 -1.32
N LEU A 318 10.04 10.65 -1.97
CA LEU A 318 9.68 10.82 -3.39
C LEU A 318 8.92 12.14 -3.64
N ARG A 319 7.95 12.50 -2.79
CA ARG A 319 7.21 13.77 -2.88
C ARG A 319 8.11 14.97 -2.69
N LEU A 320 9.00 14.92 -1.70
CA LEU A 320 9.97 15.99 -1.44
C LEU A 320 10.91 16.16 -2.65
N GLN A 321 11.39 15.06 -3.23
CA GLN A 321 12.24 15.11 -4.42
C GLN A 321 11.50 15.75 -5.61
N ARG A 322 10.23 15.40 -5.84
CA ARG A 322 9.40 16.02 -6.90
C ARG A 322 9.15 17.50 -6.65
N ALA A 323 8.82 17.88 -5.41
CA ALA A 323 8.59 19.27 -5.04
C ALA A 323 9.86 20.13 -5.23
N LEU A 324 11.04 19.60 -4.86
CA LEU A 324 12.31 20.28 -5.08
C LEU A 324 12.68 20.40 -6.57
N GLU A 325 12.36 19.39 -7.37
CA GLU A 325 12.54 19.45 -8.83
C GLU A 325 11.63 20.51 -9.47
N LEU A 326 10.35 20.57 -9.07
CA LEU A 326 9.41 21.61 -9.49
C LEU A 326 9.91 23.00 -9.10
N HIS A 327 10.35 23.16 -7.84
CA HIS A 327 10.95 24.41 -7.36
C HIS A 327 12.15 24.84 -8.21
N ARG A 328 13.06 23.91 -8.53
CA ARG A 328 14.24 24.20 -9.36
C ARG A 328 13.85 24.64 -10.77
N ARG A 329 12.89 23.95 -11.42
CA ARG A 329 12.39 24.31 -12.75
C ARG A 329 11.74 25.68 -12.76
N LEU A 330 10.91 25.96 -11.75
CA LEU A 330 10.26 27.25 -11.62
C LEU A 330 11.29 28.36 -11.38
N GLN A 331 12.26 28.17 -10.48
CA GLN A 331 13.34 29.15 -10.28
C GLN A 331 14.14 29.43 -11.55
N LEU A 332 14.43 28.41 -12.37
CA LEU A 332 15.10 28.61 -13.66
C LEU A 332 14.28 29.48 -14.61
N LEU A 333 12.96 29.26 -14.69
CA LEU A 333 12.05 30.09 -15.48
C LEU A 333 11.99 31.52 -14.95
N VAL A 334 11.82 31.70 -13.63
CA VAL A 334 11.69 33.02 -12.99
C VAL A 334 12.96 33.86 -13.11
N ASN A 335 14.14 33.24 -12.98
CA ASN A 335 15.42 33.95 -13.10
C ASN A 335 15.66 34.53 -14.50
N GLY A 336 15.03 33.97 -15.54
CA GLY A 336 15.09 34.47 -16.90
C GLY A 336 14.08 35.59 -17.22
N GLN A 337 13.22 35.98 -16.27
CA GLN A 337 12.19 37.00 -16.46
C GLN A 337 12.48 38.29 -15.69
N VAL A 338 11.87 39.40 -16.15
CA VAL A 338 12.02 40.75 -15.58
C VAL A 338 10.62 41.34 -15.34
N GLY A 339 10.52 42.31 -14.42
CA GLY A 339 9.30 43.07 -14.17
C GLY A 339 8.13 42.20 -13.67
N ARG A 340 6.95 42.41 -14.24
CA ARG A 340 5.69 41.77 -13.81
C ARG A 340 5.75 40.24 -13.88
N ALA A 341 6.41 39.69 -14.90
CA ALA A 341 6.55 38.25 -15.04
C ALA A 341 7.36 37.60 -13.90
N ARG A 342 8.35 38.32 -13.36
CA ARG A 342 9.14 37.86 -12.21
C ARG A 342 8.32 37.87 -10.92
N GLU A 343 7.47 38.88 -10.71
CA GLU A 343 6.61 38.98 -9.52
C GLU A 343 5.62 37.81 -9.45
N VAL A 344 4.92 37.51 -10.56
CA VAL A 344 4.01 36.35 -10.65
C VAL A 344 4.75 35.04 -10.38
N GLY A 345 5.93 34.90 -10.98
CA GLY A 345 6.80 33.76 -10.76
C GLY A 345 7.24 33.59 -9.30
N GLN A 346 7.55 34.68 -8.60
CA GLN A 346 7.91 34.67 -7.17
C GLN A 346 6.76 34.22 -6.27
N VAL A 347 5.52 34.60 -6.59
CA VAL A 347 4.33 34.11 -5.87
C VAL A 347 4.21 32.59 -6.01
N MET A 348 4.37 32.06 -7.23
CA MET A 348 4.36 30.61 -7.47
C MET A 348 5.52 29.90 -6.74
N VAL A 349 6.72 30.51 -6.68
CA VAL A 349 7.84 29.95 -5.90
C VAL A 349 7.49 29.88 -4.41
N GLY A 350 6.87 30.94 -3.87
CA GLY A 350 6.40 30.98 -2.49
C GLY A 350 5.37 29.89 -2.17
N GLN A 351 4.45 29.61 -3.11
CA GLN A 351 3.49 28.50 -2.98
C GLN A 351 4.17 27.12 -2.98
N VAL A 352 5.16 26.89 -3.87
CA VAL A 352 5.95 25.64 -3.85
C VAL A 352 6.78 25.52 -2.57
N ASP A 353 7.33 26.62 -2.06
CA ASP A 353 8.07 26.63 -0.79
C ASP A 353 7.16 26.33 0.41
N ALA A 354 5.92 26.83 0.40
CA ALA A 354 4.90 26.46 1.38
C ALA A 354 4.61 24.95 1.34
N LEU A 355 4.44 24.37 0.14
CA LEU A 355 4.26 22.93 -0.05
C LEU A 355 5.48 22.12 0.44
N VAL A 356 6.70 22.55 0.11
CA VAL A 356 7.94 21.89 0.57
C VAL A 356 8.04 21.96 2.10
N SER A 357 7.72 23.10 2.69
CA SER A 357 7.69 23.29 4.15
C SER A 357 6.66 22.37 4.81
N GLU A 358 5.48 22.25 4.22
CA GLU A 358 4.42 21.35 4.68
C GLU A 358 4.82 19.87 4.59
N ILE A 359 5.44 19.46 3.48
CA ILE A 359 5.99 18.11 3.31
C ILE A 359 7.12 17.82 4.32
N ARG A 360 7.93 18.83 4.67
CA ARG A 360 9.01 18.72 5.66
C ARG A 360 8.50 18.70 7.11
N ARG A 361 7.29 19.18 7.40
CA ARG A 361 6.75 19.20 8.76
C ARG A 361 6.62 17.76 9.30
N PRO A 362 7.13 17.49 10.52
CA PRO A 362 7.03 16.16 11.11
C PRO A 362 5.57 15.84 11.49
N VAL A 363 4.91 15.07 10.61
CA VAL A 363 3.71 14.24 10.81
C VAL A 363 2.75 14.70 11.92
N ARG A 364 2.00 15.77 11.66
CA ARG A 364 0.82 16.10 12.47
C ARG A 364 -0.35 16.51 11.57
N GLY A 365 -0.87 15.52 10.84
CA GLY A 365 -2.14 15.62 10.13
C GLY A 365 -2.06 16.41 8.83
N ILE A 366 -2.81 15.95 7.83
CA ILE A 366 -2.91 16.47 6.46
C ILE A 366 -1.64 16.13 5.65
N GLY A 367 -1.70 14.99 4.96
CA GLY A 367 -0.72 14.70 3.93
C GLY A 367 -1.04 15.54 2.71
N VAL A 368 -0.11 16.40 2.29
CA VAL A 368 -0.15 16.97 0.93
C VAL A 368 -0.32 15.79 -0.04
N GLY A 369 -1.49 15.74 -0.68
CA GLY A 369 -1.82 14.71 -1.66
C GLY A 369 -0.88 14.83 -2.85
N ASP A 370 -0.59 13.71 -3.51
CA ASP A 370 0.11 13.75 -4.80
C ASP A 370 -0.65 14.62 -5.81
N ASP A 371 -1.95 14.80 -5.61
CA ASP A 371 -2.85 15.68 -6.37
C ASP A 371 -2.44 17.16 -6.30
N ALA A 372 -1.97 17.67 -5.15
CA ALA A 372 -1.54 19.06 -5.01
C ALA A 372 -0.24 19.33 -5.79
N LEU A 373 0.68 18.37 -5.81
CA LEU A 373 1.90 18.43 -6.63
C LEU A 373 1.58 18.27 -8.12
N ALA A 374 0.63 17.40 -8.47
CA ALA A 374 0.21 17.20 -9.86
C ALA A 374 -0.51 18.43 -10.43
N ALA A 375 -1.30 19.14 -9.61
CA ALA A 375 -1.98 20.38 -9.98
C ALA A 375 -1.01 21.54 -10.30
N PHE A 376 0.23 21.48 -9.81
CA PHE A 376 1.25 22.50 -10.07
C PHE A 376 1.87 22.42 -11.47
N GLU A 377 1.86 21.24 -12.10
CA GLU A 377 2.47 21.02 -13.41
C GLU A 377 1.74 21.79 -14.54
N PRO A 378 0.39 21.77 -14.64
CA PRO A 378 -0.33 22.63 -15.58
C PRO A 378 -0.05 24.12 -15.36
N ARG A 379 0.06 24.58 -14.10
CA ARG A 379 0.38 25.98 -13.79
C ARG A 379 1.74 26.39 -14.32
N LEU A 380 2.74 25.53 -14.17
CA LEU A 380 4.10 25.81 -14.67
C LEU A 380 4.12 25.94 -16.20
N ARG A 381 3.34 25.12 -16.91
CA ARG A 381 3.20 25.21 -18.38
C ARG A 381 2.47 26.49 -18.80
N LEU A 382 1.40 26.86 -18.09
CA LEU A 382 0.64 28.08 -18.32
C LEU A 382 1.52 29.32 -18.08
N TYR A 383 2.30 29.34 -17.00
CA TYR A 383 3.24 30.41 -16.70
C TYR A 383 4.27 30.62 -17.81
N GLY A 384 4.83 29.53 -18.35
CA GLY A 384 5.76 29.60 -19.48
C GLY A 384 5.11 30.25 -20.72
N ALA A 385 3.94 29.76 -21.13
CA ALA A 385 3.21 30.30 -22.27
C ALA A 385 2.79 31.77 -22.06
N TRP A 386 2.35 32.12 -20.85
CA TRP A 386 1.99 33.47 -20.47
C TRP A 386 3.18 34.43 -20.48
N CYS A 387 4.37 33.99 -20.04
CA CYS A 387 5.59 34.80 -20.12
C CYS A 387 5.95 35.14 -21.57
N ASP A 388 5.85 34.16 -22.47
CA ASP A 388 6.14 34.34 -23.89
C ASP A 388 5.14 35.30 -24.55
N ALA A 389 3.84 35.10 -24.28
CA ALA A 389 2.78 35.97 -24.80
C ALA A 389 2.87 37.40 -24.23
N SER A 390 3.14 37.53 -22.93
CA SER A 390 3.33 38.84 -22.28
C SER A 390 4.54 39.58 -22.84
N ARG A 391 5.65 38.88 -23.10
CA ARG A 391 6.83 39.49 -23.72
C ARG A 391 6.52 40.04 -25.12
N LYS A 392 5.79 39.28 -25.94
CA LYS A 392 5.37 39.75 -27.27
C LYS A 392 4.45 40.97 -27.16
N TRP A 393 3.51 40.96 -26.22
CA TRP A 393 2.58 42.06 -25.98
C TRP A 393 3.27 43.32 -25.42
N GLU A 394 4.25 43.18 -24.53
CA GLU A 394 5.01 44.31 -23.97
C GLU A 394 5.91 45.00 -24.99
N VAL A 395 6.45 44.24 -25.96
CA VAL A 395 7.25 44.78 -27.07
C VAL A 395 6.41 45.67 -27.99
N LEU A 396 5.10 45.45 -28.06
CA LEU A 396 4.21 46.32 -28.84
C LEU A 396 4.06 47.72 -28.18
N PRO A 397 4.09 48.79 -28.99
CA PRO A 397 3.70 50.14 -28.57
C PRO A 397 2.32 50.15 -27.89
N ALA A 398 2.11 51.03 -26.92
CA ALA A 398 0.90 51.05 -26.09
C ALA A 398 -0.40 51.15 -26.91
N GLU A 399 -0.34 51.84 -28.05
CA GLU A 399 -1.47 52.10 -28.94
C GLU A 399 -1.85 50.88 -29.79
N LEU A 400 -0.93 49.92 -29.98
CA LEU A 400 -1.15 48.70 -30.78
C LEU A 400 -1.52 47.48 -29.94
N ARG A 401 -1.66 47.65 -28.63
CA ARG A 401 -1.95 46.56 -27.71
C ARG A 401 -3.41 46.16 -27.85
N PRO A 402 -3.72 44.95 -28.33
CA PRO A 402 -5.10 44.51 -28.46
C PRO A 402 -5.74 44.41 -27.07
N GLU A 403 -6.93 44.98 -26.88
CA GLU A 403 -7.66 44.86 -25.62
C GLU A 403 -7.94 43.40 -25.27
N GLN A 404 -8.32 42.59 -26.27
CA GLN A 404 -8.58 41.15 -26.11
C GLN A 404 -7.36 40.41 -25.55
N ALA A 405 -6.15 40.71 -26.07
CA ALA A 405 -4.91 40.13 -25.58
C ALA A 405 -4.61 40.60 -24.14
N SER A 406 -4.86 41.87 -23.84
CA SER A 406 -4.65 42.42 -22.49
C SER A 406 -5.57 41.78 -21.43
N GLN A 407 -6.86 41.61 -21.75
CA GLN A 407 -7.85 41.00 -20.86
C GLN A 407 -7.48 39.55 -20.56
N LEU A 408 -7.11 38.79 -21.59
CA LEU A 408 -6.73 37.39 -21.45
C LEU A 408 -5.44 37.21 -20.64
N LEU A 409 -4.42 38.05 -20.86
CA LEU A 409 -3.18 38.01 -20.08
C LEU A 409 -3.41 38.37 -18.61
N VAL A 410 -4.34 39.29 -18.31
CA VAL A 410 -4.73 39.64 -16.93
C VAL A 410 -5.54 38.51 -16.27
N GLU A 411 -6.46 37.87 -16.99
CA GLU A 411 -7.21 36.70 -16.51
C GLU A 411 -6.27 35.55 -16.13
N VAL A 412 -5.31 35.24 -17.01
CA VAL A 412 -4.31 34.19 -16.79
C VAL A 412 -3.40 34.53 -15.62
N GLU A 413 -2.99 35.79 -15.47
CA GLU A 413 -2.23 36.22 -14.29
C GLU A 413 -3.01 36.04 -12.99
N GLY A 414 -4.31 36.39 -12.99
CA GLY A 414 -5.20 36.14 -11.85
C GLY A 414 -5.24 34.66 -11.48
N ALA A 415 -5.41 33.79 -12.49
CA ALA A 415 -5.41 32.34 -12.30
C ALA A 415 -4.06 31.82 -11.76
N LEU A 416 -2.92 32.30 -12.29
CA LEU A 416 -1.58 31.91 -11.84
C LEU A 416 -1.27 32.34 -10.40
N ARG A 417 -1.83 33.46 -9.94
CA ARG A 417 -1.68 33.95 -8.57
C ARG A 417 -2.60 33.22 -7.57
N SER A 418 -3.76 32.75 -8.02
CA SER A 418 -4.73 32.08 -7.17
C SER A 418 -4.35 30.63 -6.85
N GLU A 419 -4.69 30.16 -5.64
CA GLU A 419 -4.40 28.79 -5.20
C GLU A 419 -5.45 27.75 -5.68
N GLU A 420 -6.61 28.20 -6.17
CA GLU A 420 -7.81 27.37 -6.39
C GLU A 420 -8.15 26.91 -7.83
N PRO A 421 -7.52 27.36 -8.94
CA PRO A 421 -8.05 27.03 -10.26
C PRO A 421 -7.92 25.52 -10.54
N ALA A 422 -9.03 24.93 -10.98
CA ALA A 422 -9.09 23.53 -11.37
C ALA A 422 -8.16 23.26 -12.56
N ALA A 423 -7.58 22.05 -12.64
CA ALA A 423 -6.64 21.69 -13.70
C ALA A 423 -7.25 21.89 -15.11
N GLU A 424 -8.53 21.58 -15.28
CA GLU A 424 -9.26 21.75 -16.54
C GLU A 424 -9.35 23.23 -16.96
N GLN A 425 -9.53 24.14 -16.00
CA GLN A 425 -9.56 25.59 -16.27
C GLN A 425 -8.18 26.09 -16.71
N LEU A 426 -7.10 25.59 -16.08
CA LEU A 426 -5.72 25.94 -16.42
C LEU A 426 -5.36 25.46 -17.83
N ASP A 427 -5.78 24.25 -18.21
CA ASP A 427 -5.55 23.72 -19.55
C ASP A 427 -6.37 24.46 -20.62
N ALA A 428 -7.61 24.84 -20.31
CA ALA A 428 -8.42 25.68 -21.21
C ALA A 428 -7.76 27.05 -21.43
N LEU A 429 -7.24 27.69 -20.36
CA LEU A 429 -6.50 28.94 -20.46
C LEU A 429 -5.19 28.77 -21.24
N LEU A 430 -4.47 27.65 -21.05
CA LEU A 430 -3.24 27.35 -21.79
C LEU A 430 -3.49 27.31 -23.30
N VAL A 431 -4.57 26.67 -23.74
CA VAL A 431 -4.96 26.61 -25.16
C VAL A 431 -5.20 28.02 -25.69
N LYS A 432 -6.03 28.81 -24.99
CA LYS A 432 -6.32 30.19 -25.41
C LYS A 432 -5.06 31.07 -25.50
N VAL A 433 -4.12 30.96 -24.55
CA VAL A 433 -2.85 31.71 -24.58
C VAL A 433 -1.96 31.26 -25.73
N ARG A 434 -1.90 29.97 -26.04
CA ARG A 434 -1.09 29.45 -27.16
C ARG A 434 -1.65 29.82 -28.52
N GLU A 435 -2.96 29.90 -28.64
CA GLU A 435 -3.67 30.33 -29.85
C GLU A 435 -3.70 31.86 -30.00
N LEU A 436 -3.28 32.61 -28.97
CA LEU A 436 -3.23 34.07 -29.01
C LEU A 436 -2.14 34.56 -29.98
N ASP A 437 -2.57 34.89 -31.19
CA ASP A 437 -1.73 35.58 -32.17
C ASP A 437 -1.75 37.09 -31.93
N VAL A 438 -0.84 37.55 -31.06
CA VAL A 438 -0.69 38.96 -30.70
C VAL A 438 -0.39 39.83 -31.92
N ASP A 439 0.42 39.34 -32.86
CA ASP A 439 0.81 40.06 -34.07
C ASP A 439 -0.36 40.13 -35.07
N GLY A 440 -1.11 39.03 -35.22
CA GLY A 440 -2.33 38.97 -36.02
C GLY A 440 -3.43 39.91 -35.51
N LEU A 441 -3.63 39.99 -34.20
CA LEU A 441 -4.60 40.91 -33.60
C LEU A 441 -4.19 42.39 -33.78
N ALA A 442 -2.90 42.71 -33.60
CA ALA A 442 -2.39 44.06 -33.85
C ALA A 442 -2.54 44.45 -35.34
N ARG A 443 -2.27 43.50 -36.25
CA ARG A 443 -2.50 43.68 -37.69
C ARG A 443 -3.97 43.96 -38.02
N ALA A 444 -4.89 43.15 -37.48
CA ALA A 444 -6.32 43.32 -37.71
C ALA A 444 -6.82 44.68 -37.20
N GLY A 445 -6.32 45.14 -36.05
CA GLY A 445 -6.60 46.47 -35.52
C GLY A 445 -6.16 47.60 -36.46
N LEU A 446 -4.94 47.52 -37.00
CA LEU A 446 -4.43 48.48 -37.98
C LEU A 446 -5.19 48.42 -39.32
N GLU A 447 -5.57 47.23 -39.79
CA GLU A 447 -6.37 47.05 -41.00
C GLU A 447 -7.77 47.68 -40.86
N ALA A 448 -8.42 47.53 -39.70
CA ALA A 448 -9.70 48.16 -39.44
C ALA A 448 -9.61 49.70 -39.44
N GLN A 449 -8.56 50.27 -38.83
CA GLN A 449 -8.32 51.71 -38.86
C GLN A 449 -8.03 52.23 -40.27
N LEU A 450 -7.24 51.49 -41.05
CA LEU A 450 -6.94 51.80 -42.44
C LEU A 450 -8.21 51.83 -43.29
N GLN A 451 -9.07 50.81 -43.16
CA GLN A 451 -10.33 50.71 -43.90
C GLN A 451 -11.27 51.87 -43.58
N GLU A 452 -11.32 52.29 -42.31
CA GLU A 452 -12.17 53.40 -41.91
C GLU A 452 -11.68 54.73 -42.50
N ILE A 453 -10.37 55.02 -42.45
CA ILE A 453 -9.82 56.24 -43.06
C ILE A 453 -9.97 56.21 -44.59
N ASP A 454 -9.76 55.05 -45.24
CA ASP A 454 -9.95 54.91 -46.70
C ASP A 454 -11.41 55.17 -47.10
N ARG A 455 -12.37 54.63 -46.33
CA ARG A 455 -13.80 54.87 -46.54
C ARG A 455 -14.13 56.36 -46.42
N GLN A 456 -13.67 57.01 -45.36
CA GLN A 456 -13.90 58.44 -45.12
C GLN A 456 -13.26 59.32 -46.21
N ALA A 457 -12.01 59.03 -46.59
CA ALA A 457 -11.30 59.74 -47.65
C ALA A 457 -12.03 59.65 -49.00
N ARG A 458 -12.55 58.47 -49.36
CA ARG A 458 -13.33 58.29 -50.59
C ARG A 458 -14.65 59.06 -50.57
N THR A 459 -15.37 59.04 -49.44
CA THR A 459 -16.61 59.83 -49.31
C THR A 459 -16.34 61.33 -49.46
N LEU A 460 -15.23 61.84 -48.92
CA LEU A 460 -14.83 63.23 -49.08
C LEU A 460 -14.44 63.58 -50.53
N MET A 461 -13.72 62.68 -51.20
CA MET A 461 -13.35 62.87 -52.60
C MET A 461 -14.59 62.98 -53.51
N GLU A 462 -15.64 62.20 -53.25
CA GLU A 462 -16.90 62.28 -53.99
C GLU A 462 -17.61 63.64 -53.83
N HIS A 463 -17.46 64.29 -52.67
CA HIS A 463 -18.08 65.59 -52.40
C HIS A 463 -17.33 66.77 -53.03
N HIS A 464 -15.99 66.71 -53.08
CA HIS A 464 -15.14 67.81 -53.56
C HIS A 464 -14.73 67.73 -55.04
N GLY A 465 -14.97 66.60 -55.73
CA GLY A 465 -14.70 66.48 -57.16
C GLY A 465 -13.23 66.73 -57.55
N GLU A 466 -12.98 67.61 -58.53
CA GLU A 466 -11.64 67.97 -59.02
C GLU A 466 -11.03 69.22 -58.34
N ASP A 467 -11.61 69.69 -57.23
CA ASP A 467 -11.08 70.84 -56.49
C ASP A 467 -9.68 70.54 -55.89
N SER A 468 -8.98 71.60 -55.45
CA SER A 468 -7.64 71.49 -54.85
C SER A 468 -7.57 70.48 -53.69
N LEU A 469 -8.64 70.38 -52.88
CA LEU A 469 -8.79 69.38 -51.80
C LEU A 469 -8.98 67.96 -52.36
N GLY A 470 -9.77 67.80 -53.43
CA GLY A 470 -9.94 66.54 -54.15
C GLY A 470 -8.63 66.00 -54.72
N PHE A 471 -7.76 66.90 -55.23
CA PHE A 471 -6.42 66.54 -55.69
C PHE A 471 -5.54 66.00 -54.54
N ARG A 472 -5.51 66.68 -53.39
CA ARG A 472 -4.76 66.22 -52.21
C ARG A 472 -5.27 64.87 -51.69
N LEU A 473 -6.59 64.70 -51.59
CA LEU A 473 -7.19 63.41 -51.19
C LEU A 473 -6.75 62.28 -52.13
N LYS A 474 -6.82 62.51 -53.45
CA LYS A 474 -6.53 61.48 -54.45
C LYS A 474 -5.05 61.11 -54.57
N TYR A 475 -4.16 62.10 -54.58
CA TYR A 475 -2.73 61.89 -54.87
C TYR A 475 -1.85 61.84 -53.63
N GLU A 476 -2.23 62.51 -52.54
CA GLU A 476 -1.47 62.50 -51.28
C GLU A 476 -1.98 61.36 -50.38
N LEU A 477 -3.23 61.44 -49.92
CA LEU A 477 -3.76 60.54 -48.90
C LEU A 477 -3.94 59.09 -49.38
N LEU A 478 -4.62 58.86 -50.50
CA LEU A 478 -4.82 57.48 -51.01
C LEU A 478 -3.49 56.79 -51.33
N SER A 479 -2.47 57.56 -51.74
CA SER A 479 -1.13 57.02 -51.97
C SER A 479 -0.48 56.55 -50.66
N LEU A 480 -0.60 57.33 -49.59
CA LEU A 480 -0.11 56.97 -48.26
C LEU A 480 -0.85 55.74 -47.72
N LEU A 481 -2.19 55.68 -47.84
CA LEU A 481 -2.99 54.53 -47.43
C LEU A 481 -2.59 53.25 -48.18
N ALA A 482 -2.24 53.35 -49.47
CA ALA A 482 -1.70 52.22 -50.23
C ALA A 482 -0.34 51.75 -49.71
N THR A 483 0.54 52.66 -49.25
CA THR A 483 1.81 52.28 -48.61
C THR A 483 1.60 51.58 -47.26
N VAL A 484 0.60 51.99 -46.47
CA VAL A 484 0.21 51.30 -45.23
C VAL A 484 -0.25 49.88 -45.54
N ASN A 485 -1.12 49.70 -46.53
CA ASN A 485 -1.62 48.38 -46.93
C ASN A 485 -0.46 47.45 -47.37
N LYS A 486 0.52 47.98 -48.11
CA LYS A 486 1.72 47.24 -48.49
C LYS A 486 2.58 46.84 -47.29
N ALA A 487 2.75 47.73 -46.30
CA ALA A 487 3.50 47.43 -45.08
C ALA A 487 2.80 46.38 -44.22
N LEU A 488 1.47 46.42 -44.13
CA LEU A 488 0.66 45.40 -43.45
C LEU A 488 0.75 44.04 -44.14
N ALA A 489 0.69 44.00 -45.48
CA ALA A 489 0.86 42.78 -46.27
C ALA A 489 2.25 42.14 -46.07
N GLN A 490 3.28 42.95 -45.79
CA GLN A 490 4.65 42.50 -45.51
C GLN A 490 4.88 42.10 -44.04
N GLY A 491 3.88 42.25 -43.16
CA GLY A 491 4.01 41.98 -41.72
C GLY A 491 4.84 43.00 -40.95
N ALA A 492 5.16 44.15 -41.55
CA ALA A 492 5.98 45.19 -40.93
C ALA A 492 5.10 46.16 -40.10
N LEU A 493 4.64 45.70 -38.93
CA LEU A 493 3.68 46.43 -38.08
C LEU A 493 4.14 47.84 -37.69
N ASP A 494 5.41 48.00 -37.29
CA ASP A 494 5.96 49.32 -36.94
C ASP A 494 6.00 50.28 -38.12
N ALA A 495 6.31 49.77 -39.32
CA ALA A 495 6.34 50.58 -40.53
C ALA A 495 4.92 50.97 -40.94
N ALA A 496 3.96 50.02 -40.88
CA ALA A 496 2.56 50.28 -41.13
C ALA A 496 1.99 51.34 -40.18
N ARG A 497 2.29 51.26 -38.88
CA ARG A 497 1.87 52.27 -37.89
C ARG A 497 2.40 53.66 -38.22
N LYS A 498 3.71 53.80 -38.44
CA LYS A 498 4.32 55.11 -38.76
C LYS A 498 3.71 55.72 -40.02
N GLN A 499 3.46 54.90 -41.05
CA GLN A 499 2.81 55.37 -42.27
C GLN A 499 1.34 55.73 -42.05
N LEU A 500 0.63 54.99 -41.18
CA LEU A 500 -0.75 55.31 -40.82
C LEU A 500 -0.83 56.62 -40.04
N GLU A 501 0.07 56.90 -39.11
CA GLU A 501 0.16 58.19 -38.41
C GLU A 501 0.43 59.35 -39.37
N ILE A 502 1.30 59.16 -40.36
CA ILE A 502 1.54 60.15 -41.43
C ILE A 502 0.26 60.36 -42.26
N ALA A 503 -0.44 59.28 -42.63
CA ALA A 503 -1.70 59.36 -43.36
C ALA A 503 -2.79 60.08 -42.55
N ARG A 504 -2.91 59.78 -41.25
CA ARG A 504 -3.85 60.44 -40.32
C ARG A 504 -3.56 61.93 -40.19
N ARG A 505 -2.28 62.32 -40.14
CA ARG A 505 -1.87 63.72 -40.10
C ARG A 505 -2.20 64.44 -41.42
N SER A 506 -1.89 63.84 -42.56
CA SER A 506 -2.24 64.41 -43.88
C SER A 506 -3.77 64.57 -44.00
N TYR A 507 -4.54 63.59 -43.54
CA TYR A 507 -6.00 63.67 -43.49
C TYR A 507 -6.50 64.80 -42.59
N PHE A 508 -5.94 64.94 -41.38
CA PHE A 508 -6.24 66.05 -40.47
C PHE A 508 -5.93 67.43 -41.07
N ASP A 509 -4.79 67.56 -41.79
CA ASP A 509 -4.42 68.80 -42.46
C ASP A 509 -5.41 69.17 -43.56
N ILE A 510 -5.93 68.17 -44.31
CA ILE A 510 -6.98 68.34 -45.31
C ILE A 510 -8.29 68.81 -44.64
N LEU A 511 -8.69 68.22 -43.51
CA LEU A 511 -9.89 68.64 -42.78
C LEU A 511 -9.79 70.09 -42.26
N CYS A 512 -8.62 70.47 -41.74
CA CYS A 512 -8.38 71.85 -41.30
C CYS A 512 -8.41 72.83 -42.48
N GLU A 513 -7.86 72.44 -43.63
CA GLU A 513 -7.90 73.25 -44.85
C GLU A 513 -9.34 73.42 -45.35
N GLU A 514 -10.13 72.35 -45.36
CA GLU A 514 -11.55 72.36 -45.72
C GLU A 514 -12.36 73.34 -44.86
N LEU A 515 -12.21 73.28 -43.54
CA LEU A 515 -12.90 74.21 -42.64
C LEU A 515 -12.42 75.66 -42.82
N SER A 516 -11.11 75.87 -43.01
CA SER A 516 -10.59 77.22 -43.28
C SER A 516 -11.08 77.79 -44.62
N ALA A 517 -11.22 76.95 -45.65
CA ALA A 517 -11.76 77.33 -46.95
C ALA A 517 -13.25 77.70 -46.86
N ALA A 518 -14.03 76.98 -46.04
CA ALA A 518 -15.43 77.31 -45.77
C ALA A 518 -15.58 78.67 -45.07
N LEU A 519 -14.65 79.02 -44.16
CA LEU A 519 -14.64 80.31 -43.45
C LEU A 519 -14.16 81.48 -44.33
N ALA A 520 -13.33 81.22 -45.35
CA ALA A 520 -12.76 82.25 -46.23
C ALA A 520 -13.77 82.87 -47.22
N SER A 521 -15.04 82.47 -47.18
CA SER A 521 -16.08 83.04 -48.04
C SER A 521 -16.33 84.52 -47.72
N ARG A 522 -16.28 85.37 -48.75
CA ARG A 522 -16.51 86.83 -48.63
C ARG A 522 -17.96 87.21 -48.30
N THR A 523 -18.90 86.29 -48.43
CA THR A 523 -20.32 86.54 -48.16
C THR A 523 -20.73 85.82 -46.87
N PRO A 524 -21.10 86.55 -45.81
CA PRO A 524 -21.52 85.91 -44.56
C PRO A 524 -22.78 85.08 -44.79
N PRO A 525 -22.93 83.92 -44.12
CA PRO A 525 -24.16 83.16 -44.13
C PRO A 525 -25.33 84.02 -43.61
N ARG A 526 -26.52 83.76 -44.14
CA ARG A 526 -27.73 84.53 -43.80
C ARG A 526 -28.03 84.40 -42.30
N GLY A 527 -28.17 85.54 -41.61
CA GLY A 527 -28.38 85.62 -40.17
C GLY A 527 -27.21 86.32 -39.45
N PHE A 528 -26.00 86.28 -40.02
CA PHE A 528 -24.83 86.95 -39.47
C PHE A 528 -24.73 88.41 -39.91
N THR A 529 -24.31 89.28 -38.98
CA THR A 529 -23.67 90.55 -39.34
C THR A 529 -22.22 90.33 -39.78
N GLU A 530 -21.66 91.29 -40.53
CA GLU A 530 -20.26 91.22 -40.98
C GLU A 530 -19.27 91.12 -39.80
N GLU A 531 -19.52 91.88 -38.72
CA GLU A 531 -18.72 91.87 -37.49
C GLU A 531 -18.79 90.52 -36.73
N GLU A 532 -19.98 89.91 -36.64
CA GLU A 532 -20.16 88.59 -36.00
C GLU A 532 -19.47 87.48 -36.81
N TRP A 533 -19.55 87.54 -38.13
CA TRP A 533 -18.89 86.59 -39.02
C TRP A 533 -17.35 86.69 -38.95
N GLU A 534 -16.80 87.90 -38.93
CA GLU A 534 -15.36 88.12 -38.73
C GLU A 534 -14.90 87.60 -37.36
N THR A 535 -15.69 87.85 -36.31
CA THR A 535 -15.38 87.40 -34.95
C THR A 535 -15.36 85.86 -34.85
N LEU A 536 -16.37 85.18 -35.39
CA LEU A 536 -16.42 83.72 -35.44
C LEU A 536 -15.26 83.16 -36.27
N THR A 537 -14.98 83.76 -37.44
CA THR A 537 -13.89 83.35 -38.32
C THR A 537 -12.54 83.43 -37.61
N HIS A 538 -12.27 84.54 -36.90
CA HIS A 538 -11.05 84.69 -36.11
C HIS A 538 -10.96 83.65 -34.99
N GLN A 539 -12.04 83.40 -34.25
CA GLN A 539 -12.08 82.42 -33.16
C GLN A 539 -11.80 81.00 -33.64
N VAL A 540 -12.47 80.55 -34.72
CA VAL A 540 -12.31 79.20 -35.26
C VAL A 540 -10.91 79.03 -35.86
N ASN A 541 -10.39 80.00 -36.62
CA ASN A 541 -9.03 79.94 -37.16
C ASN A 541 -7.96 79.87 -36.06
N THR A 542 -8.13 80.62 -34.97
CA THR A 542 -7.22 80.55 -33.81
C THR A 542 -7.24 79.15 -33.17
N GLN A 543 -8.41 78.50 -33.12
CA GLN A 543 -8.50 77.12 -32.62
C GLN A 543 -7.89 76.10 -33.57
N LEU A 544 -8.03 76.30 -34.88
CA LEU A 544 -7.40 75.45 -35.90
C LEU A 544 -5.86 75.56 -35.89
N GLU A 545 -5.31 76.75 -35.67
CA GLU A 545 -3.85 76.92 -35.50
C GLU A 545 -3.33 76.15 -34.28
N LYS A 546 -4.01 76.28 -33.14
CA LYS A 546 -3.68 75.50 -31.92
C LYS A 546 -3.78 74.00 -32.16
N ALA A 547 -4.78 73.55 -32.91
CA ALA A 547 -4.94 72.14 -33.28
C ALA A 547 -3.77 71.67 -34.17
N ARG A 548 -3.34 72.47 -35.16
CA ARG A 548 -2.17 72.17 -36.01
C ARG A 548 -0.86 72.12 -35.24
N GLU A 549 -0.64 73.02 -34.28
CA GLU A 549 0.53 72.96 -33.39
C GLU A 549 0.56 71.66 -32.59
N ARG A 550 -0.60 71.26 -32.04
CA ARG A 550 -0.73 70.04 -31.25
C ARG A 550 -0.54 68.76 -32.07
N ALA A 551 -0.90 68.78 -33.36
CA ALA A 551 -0.78 67.64 -34.27
C ALA A 551 0.67 67.16 -34.46
N SER A 552 1.65 68.02 -34.20
CA SER A 552 3.07 67.65 -34.21
C SER A 552 3.47 66.71 -33.06
N THR A 553 2.71 66.71 -31.96
CA THR A 553 2.99 65.94 -30.74
C THR A 553 2.01 64.79 -30.56
N ASN A 554 0.71 65.05 -30.76
CA ASN A 554 -0.35 64.04 -30.65
C ASN A 554 -1.49 64.39 -31.64
N VAL A 555 -1.68 63.54 -32.64
CA VAL A 555 -2.73 63.73 -33.65
C VAL A 555 -4.13 63.59 -33.04
N ASP A 556 -4.33 62.70 -32.05
CA ASP A 556 -5.65 62.49 -31.44
C ASP A 556 -6.14 63.73 -30.69
N ASP A 557 -5.24 64.38 -29.94
CA ASP A 557 -5.55 65.64 -29.25
C ASP A 557 -5.88 66.76 -30.25
N ALA A 558 -5.12 66.84 -31.35
CA ALA A 558 -5.35 67.83 -32.41
C ALA A 558 -6.71 67.65 -33.07
N VAL A 559 -7.11 66.39 -33.31
CA VAL A 559 -8.40 66.03 -33.87
C VAL A 559 -9.54 66.40 -32.93
N ARG A 560 -9.41 66.16 -31.63
CA ARG A 560 -10.40 66.61 -30.63
C ARG A 560 -10.53 68.13 -30.63
N MET A 561 -9.42 68.87 -30.76
CA MET A 561 -9.44 70.32 -30.89
C MET A 561 -10.14 70.77 -32.18
N TYR A 562 -9.87 70.12 -33.31
CA TYR A 562 -10.58 70.37 -34.58
C TYR A 562 -12.08 70.10 -34.44
N GLN A 563 -12.49 68.96 -33.86
CA GLN A 563 -13.90 68.64 -33.63
C GLN A 563 -14.58 69.69 -32.75
N SER A 564 -13.88 70.21 -31.72
CA SER A 564 -14.40 71.28 -30.88
C SER A 564 -14.57 72.60 -31.63
N ALA A 565 -13.63 72.94 -32.52
CA ALA A 565 -13.70 74.13 -33.37
C ALA A 565 -14.82 74.03 -34.41
N HIS A 566 -14.95 72.86 -35.04
CA HIS A 566 -16.01 72.55 -35.97
C HIS A 566 -17.39 72.57 -35.27
N ALA A 567 -17.52 71.99 -34.08
CA ALA A 567 -18.75 72.04 -33.29
C ALA A 567 -19.13 73.47 -32.91
N ALA A 568 -18.17 74.30 -32.51
CA ALA A 568 -18.41 75.72 -32.22
C ALA A 568 -18.91 76.48 -33.46
N TYR A 569 -18.28 76.23 -34.61
CA TYR A 569 -18.69 76.77 -35.90
C TYR A 569 -20.13 76.38 -36.25
N VAL A 570 -20.45 75.08 -36.25
CA VAL A 570 -21.80 74.57 -36.59
C VAL A 570 -22.86 75.05 -35.59
N LYS A 571 -22.51 75.13 -34.30
CA LYS A 571 -23.43 75.65 -33.27
C LYS A 571 -23.85 77.09 -33.57
N GLN A 572 -22.89 77.96 -33.90
CA GLN A 572 -23.21 79.34 -34.24
C GLN A 572 -24.06 79.42 -35.50
N LEU A 573 -23.73 78.63 -36.53
CA LEU A 573 -24.55 78.55 -37.75
C LEU A 573 -26.01 78.16 -37.48
N ILE A 574 -26.25 77.18 -36.60
CA ILE A 574 -27.60 76.75 -36.21
C ILE A 574 -28.32 77.87 -35.47
N GLN A 575 -27.65 78.56 -34.54
CA GLN A 575 -28.24 79.66 -33.76
C GLN A 575 -28.69 80.82 -34.64
N GLU A 576 -27.85 81.25 -35.59
CA GLU A 576 -28.22 82.35 -36.50
C GLU A 576 -29.33 81.95 -37.47
N LEU A 577 -29.31 80.71 -37.99
CA LEU A 577 -30.39 80.24 -38.86
C LEU A 577 -31.72 80.12 -38.10
N ARG A 578 -31.69 79.75 -36.82
CA ARG A 578 -32.88 79.73 -35.96
C ARG A 578 -33.46 81.14 -35.78
N GLY A 579 -32.61 82.13 -35.49
CA GLY A 579 -33.03 83.53 -35.42
C GLY A 579 -33.68 83.99 -36.74
N ALA A 580 -33.07 83.67 -37.88
CA ALA A 580 -33.62 84.00 -39.20
C ALA A 580 -34.96 83.28 -39.49
N VAL A 581 -35.16 82.05 -38.99
CA VAL A 581 -36.42 81.30 -39.09
C VAL A 581 -37.51 81.95 -38.23
N GLU A 582 -37.19 82.39 -37.01
CA GLU A 582 -38.11 83.11 -36.13
C GLU A 582 -38.56 84.43 -36.75
N ASP A 583 -37.64 85.22 -37.31
CA ASP A 583 -37.94 86.45 -38.04
C ASP A 583 -38.85 86.18 -39.24
N ALA A 584 -38.55 85.14 -40.03
CA ALA A 584 -39.38 84.76 -41.17
C ALA A 584 -40.79 84.33 -40.74
N ARG A 585 -40.92 83.67 -39.58
CA ARG A 585 -42.20 83.24 -39.00
C ARG A 585 -43.06 84.43 -38.58
N GLN A 586 -42.48 85.46 -37.96
CA GLN A 586 -43.22 86.68 -37.59
C GLN A 586 -43.81 87.40 -38.81
N VAL A 587 -43.19 87.21 -39.97
CA VAL A 587 -43.53 87.89 -41.22
C VAL A 587 -44.41 87.02 -42.15
N SER A 588 -44.69 85.78 -41.77
CA SER A 588 -45.45 84.81 -42.56
C SER A 588 -46.97 85.01 -42.43
N GLY A 589 -47.68 85.11 -43.56
CA GLY A 589 -49.13 85.31 -43.60
C GLY A 589 -49.95 84.06 -43.96
N SER A 590 -49.29 82.93 -44.24
CA SER A 590 -49.93 81.69 -44.69
C SER A 590 -49.62 80.51 -43.75
N GLU A 591 -50.62 79.67 -43.51
CA GLU A 591 -50.52 78.46 -42.69
C GLU A 591 -49.52 77.45 -43.28
N ALA A 592 -49.49 77.27 -44.60
CA ALA A 592 -48.56 76.38 -45.29
C ALA A 592 -47.09 76.83 -45.15
N GLN A 593 -46.83 78.15 -45.09
CA GLN A 593 -45.50 78.70 -44.85
C GLN A 593 -45.06 78.47 -43.40
N THR A 594 -45.99 78.60 -42.46
CA THR A 594 -45.73 78.36 -41.04
C THR A 594 -45.36 76.89 -40.79
N GLN A 595 -46.05 75.95 -41.45
CA GLN A 595 -45.73 74.53 -41.37
C GLN A 595 -44.36 74.19 -41.98
N ALA A 596 -44.02 74.79 -43.14
CA ALA A 596 -42.71 74.59 -43.76
C ALA A 596 -41.55 75.15 -42.92
N LEU A 597 -41.76 76.26 -42.19
CA LEU A 597 -40.79 76.81 -41.24
C LEU A 597 -40.65 75.92 -39.99
N GLN A 598 -41.73 75.29 -39.52
CA GLN A 598 -41.69 74.33 -38.41
C GLN A 598 -40.88 73.07 -38.76
N ASP A 599 -40.94 72.63 -40.01
CA ASP A 599 -40.11 71.53 -40.54
C ASP A 599 -38.61 71.89 -40.58
N VAL A 600 -38.27 73.17 -40.82
CA VAL A 600 -36.88 73.67 -40.73
C VAL A 600 -36.43 73.68 -39.28
N GLU A 601 -37.24 74.21 -38.37
CA GLU A 601 -36.97 74.28 -36.93
C GLU A 601 -36.73 72.88 -36.32
N THR A 602 -37.54 71.89 -36.71
CA THR A 602 -37.38 70.51 -36.24
C THR A 602 -36.01 69.95 -36.61
N ARG A 603 -35.52 70.21 -37.84
CA ARG A 603 -34.18 69.77 -38.28
C ARG A 603 -33.05 70.53 -37.58
N LEU A 604 -33.24 71.80 -37.25
CA LEU A 604 -32.27 72.56 -36.46
C LEU A 604 -32.18 72.02 -35.03
N GLN A 605 -33.31 71.61 -34.45
CA GLN A 605 -33.34 70.96 -33.14
C GLN A 605 -32.64 69.59 -33.18
N GLU A 606 -32.88 68.78 -34.21
CA GLU A 606 -32.14 67.52 -34.45
C GLU A 606 -30.63 67.77 -34.58
N ALA A 607 -30.21 68.77 -35.36
CA ALA A 607 -28.81 69.15 -35.50
C ALA A 607 -28.18 69.58 -34.15
N MET A 608 -28.92 70.28 -33.29
CA MET A 608 -28.45 70.67 -31.96
C MET A 608 -28.31 69.48 -31.02
N VAL A 609 -29.21 68.49 -31.09
CA VAL A 609 -29.09 67.23 -30.32
C VAL A 609 -27.82 66.48 -30.72
N LEU A 610 -27.54 66.36 -32.02
CA LEU A 610 -26.32 65.72 -32.53
C LEU A 610 -25.05 66.44 -32.07
N LEU A 611 -25.05 67.78 -31.96
CA LEU A 611 -23.92 68.51 -31.37
C LEU A 611 -23.69 68.17 -29.89
N VAL A 612 -24.76 67.98 -29.11
CA VAL A 612 -24.67 67.58 -27.69
C VAL A 612 -24.12 66.16 -27.57
N GLU A 613 -24.44 65.28 -28.52
CA GLU A 613 -23.91 63.91 -28.64
C GLU A 613 -22.49 63.85 -29.23
N GLN A 614 -21.82 64.99 -29.43
CA GLN A 614 -20.48 65.12 -29.98
C GLN A 614 -20.33 64.71 -31.47
N SER A 615 -21.42 64.58 -32.22
CA SER A 615 -21.41 64.25 -33.66
C SER A 615 -21.48 65.51 -34.54
N SER A 616 -20.47 66.37 -34.46
CA SER A 616 -20.46 67.68 -35.14
C SER A 616 -20.66 67.64 -36.66
N HIS A 617 -20.19 66.58 -37.33
CA HIS A 617 -20.32 66.41 -38.78
C HIS A 617 -21.75 66.02 -39.19
N GLU A 618 -22.41 65.15 -38.41
CA GLU A 618 -23.81 64.80 -38.65
C GLU A 618 -24.73 66.00 -38.41
N ALA A 619 -24.42 66.79 -37.38
CA ALA A 619 -25.08 68.07 -37.14
C ALA A 619 -24.92 69.04 -38.32
N ALA A 620 -23.74 69.11 -38.94
CA ALA A 620 -23.50 69.94 -40.13
C ALA A 620 -24.35 69.50 -41.33
N VAL A 621 -24.51 68.18 -41.54
CA VAL A 621 -25.39 67.63 -42.59
C VAL A 621 -26.85 68.04 -42.34
N LYS A 622 -27.34 67.86 -41.10
CA LYS A 622 -28.71 68.26 -40.73
C LYS A 622 -28.95 69.76 -40.83
N TYR A 623 -27.95 70.57 -40.47
CA TYR A 623 -27.95 72.01 -40.72
C TYR A 623 -28.05 72.31 -42.22
N GLY A 624 -27.29 71.62 -43.07
CA GLY A 624 -27.35 71.75 -44.52
C GLY A 624 -28.74 71.46 -45.09
N GLU A 625 -29.38 70.37 -44.66
CA GLU A 625 -30.77 70.03 -45.02
C GLU A 625 -31.76 71.12 -44.61
N ALA A 626 -31.65 71.62 -43.37
CA ALA A 626 -32.49 72.69 -42.84
C ALA A 626 -32.33 73.98 -43.65
N ARG A 627 -31.08 74.34 -43.98
CA ARG A 627 -30.75 75.52 -44.78
C ARG A 627 -31.32 75.45 -46.19
N ILE A 628 -31.16 74.32 -46.90
CA ILE A 628 -31.71 74.14 -48.26
C ILE A 628 -33.23 74.35 -48.25
N ARG A 629 -33.92 73.77 -47.25
CA ARG A 629 -35.38 73.95 -47.08
C ARG A 629 -35.75 75.39 -46.75
N PHE A 630 -35.01 76.04 -45.86
CA PHE A 630 -35.24 77.44 -45.53
C PHE A 630 -35.08 78.37 -46.73
N VAL A 631 -34.06 78.13 -47.57
CA VAL A 631 -33.87 78.90 -48.81
C VAL A 631 -35.06 78.71 -49.73
N ALA A 632 -35.55 77.49 -49.94
CA ALA A 632 -36.73 77.20 -50.75
C ALA A 632 -38.00 77.91 -50.23
N VAL A 633 -38.23 77.92 -48.91
CA VAL A 633 -39.35 78.63 -48.26
C VAL A 633 -39.20 80.15 -48.42
N SER A 634 -37.99 80.69 -48.27
CA SER A 634 -37.77 82.13 -48.38
C SER A 634 -37.86 82.64 -49.82
N GLN A 635 -37.51 81.81 -50.81
CA GLN A 635 -37.69 82.12 -52.23
C GLN A 635 -39.17 82.14 -52.61
N SER A 636 -39.98 81.18 -52.12
CA SER A 636 -41.42 81.16 -52.35
C SER A 636 -42.13 82.36 -51.68
N GLN A 637 -41.63 82.84 -50.55
CA GLN A 637 -42.12 84.06 -49.90
C GLN A 637 -41.80 85.33 -50.71
N ARG A 638 -40.61 85.41 -51.34
CA ARG A 638 -40.24 86.53 -52.23
C ARG A 638 -41.10 86.55 -53.48
N THR A 639 -41.31 85.40 -54.13
CA THR A 639 -42.16 85.34 -55.33
C THR A 639 -43.62 85.66 -54.98
N ALA A 640 -44.16 85.16 -53.87
CA ALA A 640 -45.52 85.51 -53.43
C ALA A 640 -45.68 87.02 -53.14
N ARG A 641 -44.64 87.67 -52.58
CA ARG A 641 -44.64 89.13 -52.35
C ARG A 641 -44.48 89.95 -53.63
N SER A 642 -43.65 89.53 -54.58
CA SER A 642 -43.52 90.21 -55.86
C SER A 642 -44.83 90.15 -56.65
N PHE A 643 -45.51 88.99 -56.67
CA PHE A 643 -46.85 88.86 -57.27
C PHE A 643 -47.91 89.78 -56.63
N HIS A 644 -47.81 90.05 -55.32
CA HIS A 644 -48.77 90.92 -54.64
C HIS A 644 -48.52 92.43 -54.87
N LEU A 645 -47.26 92.82 -55.13
CA LEU A 645 -46.87 94.21 -55.47
C LEU A 645 -47.05 94.53 -56.96
N GLU A 646 -46.84 93.55 -57.84
CA GLU A 646 -47.02 93.67 -59.29
C GLU A 646 -48.52 93.74 -59.69
N SER A 647 -49.43 93.35 -58.79
CA SER A 647 -50.89 93.52 -58.92
C SER A 647 -51.40 94.96 -58.64
N LEU A 648 -50.53 95.90 -58.25
CA LEU A 648 -50.92 97.27 -57.86
C LEU A 648 -50.23 98.41 -58.66
N GLY A 649 -49.46 98.10 -59.70
CA GLY A 649 -48.83 99.14 -60.53
C GLY A 649 -48.57 98.70 -61.97
N SER A 650 -49.21 99.39 -62.91
CA SER A 650 -48.87 99.38 -64.33
C SER A 650 -47.73 100.37 -64.62
N ASP A 651 -46.91 100.00 -65.62
CA ASP A 651 -45.95 100.77 -66.44
C ASP A 651 -44.46 100.90 -66.04
N GLU A 652 -43.66 100.46 -67.03
CA GLU A 652 -42.29 100.81 -67.46
C GLU A 652 -41.10 100.72 -66.48
N GLY A 653 -40.12 99.88 -66.84
CA GLY A 653 -38.75 100.00 -66.33
C GLY A 653 -37.92 98.72 -66.45
N ASP A 654 -37.22 98.60 -67.57
CA ASP A 654 -36.19 97.62 -67.90
C ASP A 654 -35.18 97.38 -66.74
N ALA A 655 -35.08 96.14 -66.24
CA ALA A 655 -33.97 95.69 -65.40
C ALA A 655 -33.72 94.18 -65.59
N ALA A 656 -32.56 93.87 -66.16
CA ALA A 656 -32.07 92.56 -66.52
C ALA A 656 -32.10 91.53 -65.35
N PRO A 657 -32.26 90.22 -65.65
CA PRO A 657 -32.00 89.19 -64.65
C PRO A 657 -30.50 89.17 -64.34
N THR A 658 -30.14 89.63 -63.14
CA THR A 658 -28.87 89.29 -62.49
C THR A 658 -28.69 87.78 -62.52
N GLY A 659 -27.52 87.34 -62.99
CA GLY A 659 -27.15 85.94 -63.23
C GLY A 659 -27.25 85.03 -62.00
N PRO A 660 -26.96 83.72 -62.16
CA PRO A 660 -27.14 82.72 -61.12
C PRO A 660 -26.40 83.12 -59.84
N SER A 661 -27.14 83.31 -58.75
CA SER A 661 -26.52 83.50 -57.44
C SER A 661 -25.77 82.22 -57.09
N VAL A 662 -24.44 82.31 -57.03
CA VAL A 662 -23.59 81.25 -56.48
C VAL A 662 -24.11 80.94 -55.07
N PRO A 663 -24.43 79.68 -54.73
CA PRO A 663 -24.87 79.34 -53.39
C PRO A 663 -23.76 79.69 -52.38
N PRO A 664 -24.07 80.39 -51.26
CA PRO A 664 -23.09 80.62 -50.20
C PRO A 664 -22.66 79.28 -49.57
N PRO A 665 -21.48 79.20 -48.95
CA PRO A 665 -20.88 77.93 -48.52
C PRO A 665 -21.76 77.15 -47.54
N SER A 666 -21.79 75.83 -47.71
CA SER A 666 -22.28 74.86 -46.72
C SER A 666 -21.26 74.70 -45.59
N ALA A 667 -21.68 74.29 -44.39
CA ALA A 667 -20.72 73.76 -43.43
C ALA A 667 -20.06 72.49 -44.02
N PRO A 668 -18.74 72.31 -43.89
CA PRO A 668 -18.08 71.11 -44.37
C PRO A 668 -18.61 69.89 -43.60
N SER A 669 -19.07 68.88 -44.32
CA SER A 669 -19.64 67.66 -43.75
C SER A 669 -18.62 66.53 -43.59
N GLY A 670 -17.34 66.82 -43.82
CA GLY A 670 -16.28 65.83 -43.96
C GLY A 670 -15.70 65.28 -42.66
N GLY A 671 -15.91 63.97 -42.42
CA GLY A 671 -14.99 63.10 -41.69
C GLY A 671 -14.90 63.21 -40.16
N SER A 672 -15.40 62.21 -39.43
CA SER A 672 -15.12 62.03 -38.00
C SER A 672 -14.00 61.01 -37.77
N LEU A 673 -12.86 61.45 -37.25
CA LEU A 673 -11.82 60.51 -36.82
C LEU A 673 -12.27 59.75 -35.55
N PRO A 674 -12.21 58.40 -35.54
CA PRO A 674 -12.64 57.61 -34.39
C PRO A 674 -11.71 57.88 -33.19
N ALA A 675 -12.30 58.24 -32.05
CA ALA A 675 -11.60 58.34 -30.78
C ALA A 675 -11.55 56.95 -30.10
N LEU A 676 -10.43 56.64 -29.45
CA LEU A 676 -10.27 55.44 -28.61
C LEU A 676 -11.22 55.52 -27.38
N PRO A 677 -11.97 54.45 -27.05
CA PRO A 677 -12.90 54.44 -25.93
C PRO A 677 -12.19 54.30 -24.56
N ASP A 678 -12.68 55.02 -23.55
CA ASP A 678 -12.26 54.88 -22.14
C ASP A 678 -13.11 53.82 -21.40
N ALA A 679 -12.45 52.97 -20.60
CA ALA A 679 -13.06 51.81 -19.93
C ALA A 679 -13.76 52.15 -18.58
N PRO A 680 -14.94 51.58 -18.27
CA PRO A 680 -15.61 51.74 -16.97
C PRO A 680 -15.18 50.70 -15.91
N ALA A 681 -15.19 51.15 -14.64
CA ALA A 681 -14.75 50.44 -13.44
C ALA A 681 -15.73 49.34 -12.95
N GLY A 682 -15.18 48.17 -12.61
CA GLY A 682 -15.91 46.98 -12.16
C GLY A 682 -16.29 46.95 -10.67
N GLY A 683 -17.43 46.33 -10.37
CA GLY A 683 -17.94 46.03 -9.04
C GLY A 683 -17.80 44.55 -8.67
N LEU A 684 -17.47 44.31 -7.41
CA LEU A 684 -17.06 43.04 -6.77
C LEU A 684 -18.23 42.05 -6.56
N ALA A 685 -17.95 40.77 -6.79
CA ALA A 685 -18.73 39.64 -6.31
C ALA A 685 -18.27 39.21 -4.91
N ALA A 686 -19.21 38.92 -4.02
CA ALA A 686 -18.96 38.34 -2.70
C ALA A 686 -19.90 37.15 -2.48
N GLY A 687 -19.31 36.07 -1.94
CA GLY A 687 -20.00 35.10 -1.11
C GLY A 687 -20.21 33.73 -1.74
N LEU A 688 -19.43 32.75 -1.29
CA LEU A 688 -19.89 31.37 -1.14
C LEU A 688 -19.18 30.73 0.06
N GLY A 689 -20.00 30.17 0.93
CA GLY A 689 -19.66 29.71 2.26
C GLY A 689 -19.04 28.31 2.29
N ASP A 690 -18.13 28.20 3.24
CA ASP A 690 -17.35 27.05 3.69
C ASP A 690 -18.22 26.08 4.52
N PHE A 691 -18.18 24.79 4.17
CA PHE A 691 -18.70 23.69 5.00
C PHE A 691 -17.90 22.40 4.69
N ASP A 692 -16.70 22.29 5.27
CA ASP A 692 -16.00 21.00 5.39
C ASP A 692 -15.55 20.77 6.84
N GLY A 693 -16.52 20.33 7.67
CA GLY A 693 -16.41 20.28 9.12
C GLY A 693 -16.80 18.93 9.71
N MET A 694 -16.06 17.87 9.39
CA MET A 694 -15.95 16.70 10.28
C MET A 694 -14.49 16.53 10.73
N PRO A 695 -14.19 16.72 12.03
CA PRO A 695 -12.83 16.61 12.53
C PRO A 695 -12.38 15.16 12.47
N LEU A 696 -11.51 14.85 11.51
CA LEU A 696 -10.78 13.59 11.49
C LEU A 696 -10.05 13.40 12.85
N PRO A 697 -10.06 12.18 13.42
CA PRO A 697 -9.46 11.91 14.71
C PRO A 697 -8.00 12.35 14.71
N SER A 698 -7.60 13.09 15.75
CA SER A 698 -6.28 13.70 15.81
C SER A 698 -5.17 12.64 15.63
N PRO A 699 -4.08 12.96 14.91
CA PRO A 699 -3.03 12.01 14.50
C PRO A 699 -2.33 11.30 15.67
N ARG A 700 -2.44 11.84 16.89
CA ARG A 700 -1.97 11.17 18.13
C ARG A 700 -2.78 9.91 18.44
N HIS A 701 -4.08 9.93 18.22
CA HIS A 701 -4.95 8.79 18.48
C HIS A 701 -4.72 7.69 17.45
N LEU A 702 -4.50 8.03 16.17
CA LEU A 702 -4.17 7.04 15.14
C LEU A 702 -2.84 6.32 15.42
N TRP A 703 -1.81 7.03 15.88
CA TRP A 703 -0.54 6.39 16.22
C TRP A 703 -0.62 5.49 17.46
N LEU A 704 -1.40 5.90 18.47
CA LEU A 704 -1.68 5.05 19.63
C LEU A 704 -2.47 3.80 19.24
N VAL A 705 -3.42 3.91 18.32
CA VAL A 705 -4.16 2.77 17.75
C VAL A 705 -3.22 1.84 17.00
N GLU A 706 -2.34 2.35 16.14
CA GLU A 706 -1.35 1.53 15.43
C GLU A 706 -0.39 0.80 16.37
N LEU A 707 0.09 1.47 17.42
CA LEU A 707 0.92 0.84 18.45
C LEU A 707 0.15 -0.22 19.24
N GLY A 708 -1.12 0.06 19.57
CA GLY A 708 -2.00 -0.89 20.24
C GLY A 708 -2.21 -2.14 19.40
N VAL A 709 -2.45 -1.98 18.09
CA VAL A 709 -2.57 -3.09 17.14
C VAL A 709 -1.24 -3.85 17.01
N LEU A 710 -0.10 -3.15 16.95
CA LEU A 710 1.22 -3.80 16.92
C LEU A 710 1.45 -4.66 18.18
N ALA A 711 1.16 -4.11 19.36
CA ALA A 711 1.32 -4.82 20.63
C ALA A 711 0.40 -6.06 20.69
N LEU A 712 -0.86 -5.91 20.26
CA LEU A 712 -1.81 -7.01 20.18
C LEU A 712 -1.33 -8.11 19.23
N LEU A 713 -0.98 -7.76 17.99
CA LEU A 713 -0.51 -8.71 16.99
C LEU A 713 0.79 -9.39 17.41
N THR A 714 1.71 -8.66 18.03
CA THR A 714 2.96 -9.22 18.55
C THR A 714 2.68 -10.23 19.67
N THR A 715 1.76 -9.91 20.59
CA THR A 715 1.37 -10.81 21.68
C THR A 715 0.76 -12.10 21.13
N VAL A 716 -0.15 -12.00 20.16
CA VAL A 716 -0.75 -13.15 19.48
C VAL A 716 0.29 -13.97 18.72
N ALA A 717 1.20 -13.31 18.00
CA ALA A 717 2.27 -13.97 17.26
C ALA A 717 3.21 -14.75 18.19
N VAL A 718 3.58 -14.16 19.33
CA VAL A 718 4.40 -14.81 20.36
C VAL A 718 3.66 -16.00 20.97
N ALA A 719 2.40 -15.84 21.38
CA ALA A 719 1.64 -16.94 21.98
C ALA A 719 1.50 -18.14 21.03
N LEU A 720 1.09 -17.90 19.78
CA LEU A 720 0.94 -18.94 18.76
C LEU A 720 2.28 -19.53 18.34
N GLY A 721 3.31 -18.70 18.19
CA GLY A 721 4.66 -19.14 17.81
C GLY A 721 5.31 -20.01 18.89
N LEU A 722 5.15 -19.65 20.16
CA LEU A 722 5.61 -20.47 21.28
C LEU A 722 4.87 -21.79 21.39
N GLN A 723 3.54 -21.80 21.16
CA GLN A 723 2.76 -23.03 21.11
C GLN A 723 3.27 -23.94 20.00
N LEU A 724 3.54 -23.40 18.81
CA LEU A 724 4.07 -24.14 17.68
C LEU A 724 5.47 -24.72 17.99
N LEU A 725 6.37 -23.89 18.53
CA LEU A 725 7.72 -24.32 18.90
C LEU A 725 7.70 -25.44 19.95
N ASN A 726 6.87 -25.31 20.99
CA ASN A 726 6.85 -26.26 22.09
C ASN A 726 6.16 -27.60 21.72
N VAL A 727 5.14 -27.57 20.86
CA VAL A 727 4.36 -28.78 20.49
C VAL A 727 5.03 -29.57 19.38
N PHE A 728 5.53 -28.89 18.33
CA PHE A 728 6.07 -29.57 17.14
C PHE A 728 7.58 -29.78 17.18
N SER A 729 8.29 -29.09 18.08
CA SER A 729 9.75 -29.20 18.21
C SER A 729 10.17 -29.21 19.69
N PRO A 730 10.02 -30.36 20.38
CA PRO A 730 10.37 -30.45 21.81
C PRO A 730 11.86 -30.22 22.10
N THR A 731 12.71 -30.21 21.06
CA THR A 731 14.14 -29.93 21.10
C THR A 731 14.50 -28.60 20.42
N TRP A 732 13.53 -27.68 20.26
CA TRP A 732 13.73 -26.44 19.53
C TRP A 732 14.94 -25.66 20.06
N GLY A 733 15.69 -25.09 19.13
CA GLY A 733 16.94 -24.41 19.40
C GLY A 733 17.86 -24.47 18.19
N GLY A 734 19.03 -23.86 18.29
CA GLY A 734 19.92 -23.70 17.14
C GLY A 734 19.53 -22.50 16.26
N PHE A 735 20.30 -22.30 15.20
CA PHE A 735 20.15 -21.14 14.32
C PHE A 735 18.91 -21.26 13.44
N GLY A 736 18.62 -22.46 12.92
CA GLY A 736 17.47 -22.71 12.05
C GLY A 736 16.15 -22.44 12.76
N ALA A 737 15.97 -22.99 13.97
CA ALA A 737 14.77 -22.70 14.78
C ALA A 737 14.67 -21.22 15.16
N GLY A 738 15.80 -20.56 15.45
CA GLY A 738 15.83 -19.13 15.72
C GLY A 738 15.40 -18.27 14.53
N MET A 739 15.86 -18.61 13.32
CA MET A 739 15.44 -17.95 12.08
C MET A 739 13.96 -18.18 11.81
N THR A 740 13.45 -19.41 12.00
CA THR A 740 12.02 -19.71 11.85
C THR A 740 11.18 -18.91 12.85
N ALA A 741 11.61 -18.79 14.10
CA ALA A 741 10.93 -17.97 15.11
C ALA A 741 10.89 -16.48 14.71
N PHE A 742 12.00 -15.94 14.21
CA PHE A 742 12.05 -14.57 13.69
C PHE A 742 11.12 -14.38 12.47
N LEU A 743 11.20 -15.26 11.48
CA LEU A 743 10.40 -15.21 10.27
C LEU A 743 8.90 -15.39 10.56
N TRP A 744 8.55 -16.20 11.56
CA TRP A 744 7.19 -16.32 12.06
C TRP A 744 6.65 -14.97 12.53
N GLY A 745 7.38 -14.29 13.41
CA GLY A 745 7.01 -12.95 13.87
C GLY A 745 6.94 -11.92 12.74
N PHE A 746 7.92 -11.97 11.82
CA PHE A 746 8.00 -11.06 10.68
C PHE A 746 6.83 -11.25 9.71
N GLY A 747 6.54 -12.50 9.33
CA GLY A 747 5.53 -12.88 8.33
C GLY A 747 4.10 -12.75 8.85
N LEU A 748 3.83 -13.17 10.09
CA LEU A 748 2.48 -13.09 10.68
C LEU A 748 2.02 -11.63 10.81
N HIS A 749 2.95 -10.71 11.10
CA HIS A 749 2.66 -9.29 11.09
C HIS A 749 2.34 -8.75 9.69
N GLN A 750 2.91 -9.30 8.61
CA GLN A 750 2.56 -8.91 7.23
C GLN A 750 1.17 -9.43 6.82
N VAL A 751 0.88 -10.70 7.08
CA VAL A 751 -0.40 -11.34 6.71
C VAL A 751 -1.55 -10.82 7.55
N GLY A 752 -1.35 -10.68 8.86
CA GLY A 752 -2.37 -10.12 9.77
C GLY A 752 -2.80 -8.73 9.33
N ASN A 753 -1.84 -7.86 8.99
CA ASN A 753 -2.16 -6.49 8.56
C ASN A 753 -2.80 -6.41 7.17
N ALA A 754 -2.46 -7.26 6.20
CA ALA A 754 -3.17 -7.30 4.91
C ALA A 754 -4.65 -7.64 5.11
N THR A 755 -4.95 -8.49 6.10
CA THR A 755 -6.31 -8.89 6.46
C THR A 755 -7.06 -7.74 7.15
N PHE A 756 -6.39 -6.98 8.04
CA PHE A 756 -6.99 -5.82 8.72
C PHE A 756 -7.11 -4.57 7.83
N GLU A 757 -6.19 -4.33 6.90
CA GLU A 757 -6.29 -3.23 5.92
C GLU A 757 -7.54 -3.40 5.03
N GLY A 758 -7.91 -4.64 4.68
CA GLY A 758 -9.16 -4.95 3.98
C GLY A 758 -10.42 -4.64 4.79
N ILE A 759 -10.39 -4.84 6.11
CA ILE A 759 -11.52 -4.56 7.02
C ILE A 759 -11.66 -3.04 7.24
N THR A 760 -10.56 -2.32 7.45
CA THR A 760 -10.58 -0.84 7.52
C THR A 760 -10.97 -0.21 6.19
N GLY A 761 -10.55 -0.79 5.06
CA GLY A 761 -10.97 -0.37 3.72
C GLY A 761 -12.48 -0.56 3.49
N LEU A 762 -13.06 -1.63 4.02
CA LEU A 762 -14.52 -1.84 4.00
C LEU A 762 -15.26 -0.84 4.90
N LEU A 763 -14.75 -0.53 6.09
CA LEU A 763 -15.35 0.47 6.99
C LEU A 763 -15.37 1.88 6.39
N THR A 764 -14.28 2.32 5.75
CA THR A 764 -14.25 3.63 5.07
C THR A 764 -15.12 3.69 3.80
N ARG A 765 -15.43 2.54 3.17
CA ARG A 765 -16.33 2.46 2.01
C ARG A 765 -17.80 2.53 2.39
N VAL A 766 -18.16 2.15 3.63
CA VAL A 766 -19.52 2.23 4.17
C VAL A 766 -19.88 3.65 4.60
N GLU A 767 -18.90 4.52 4.87
CA GLU A 767 -19.11 5.93 5.25
C GLU A 767 -19.29 6.90 4.06
N ARG A 768 -19.20 6.45 2.79
CA ARG A 768 -19.66 7.21 1.62
C ARG A 768 -21.01 6.68 1.14
N PRO A 769 -22.14 7.38 1.36
CA PRO A 769 -23.38 7.08 0.66
C PRO A 769 -23.16 7.40 -0.83
N GLY A 770 -23.42 6.41 -1.69
CA GLY A 770 -23.30 6.57 -3.13
C GLY A 770 -24.21 7.69 -3.65
N ALA A 771 -23.64 8.55 -4.49
CA ALA A 771 -24.42 9.46 -5.34
C ALA A 771 -25.36 8.63 -6.24
N PRO A 772 -26.63 9.03 -6.40
CA PRO A 772 -27.54 8.36 -7.32
C PRO A 772 -27.09 8.55 -8.78
N PRO A 773 -27.34 7.56 -9.66
CA PRO A 773 -26.98 7.66 -11.07
C PRO A 773 -27.78 8.77 -11.78
N PRO A 774 -27.24 9.36 -12.86
CA PRO A 774 -27.95 10.36 -13.64
C PRO A 774 -29.21 9.76 -14.27
N ALA A 775 -30.34 10.47 -14.14
CA ALA A 775 -31.58 10.11 -14.79
C ALA A 775 -31.42 10.18 -16.32
N ALA A 776 -31.89 9.12 -16.99
CA ALA A 776 -31.98 9.01 -18.45
C ALA A 776 -33.09 9.89 -19.02
#